data_AF-A0A9D5EBA8-F1
#
_entry.id   AF-A0A9D5EBA8-F1
#
_cell.length_a   1.000
_cell.length_b   1.000
_cell.length_c   1.000
_cell.angle_alpha   90.00
_cell.angle_beta   90.00
_cell.angle_gamma   90.00
#
_symmetry.space_group_name_H-M   'P 1'
#
loop_
_entity.id
_entity.type
_entity.pdbx_description
1 polymer ?
#
loop_
_entity_poly.entity_id
_entity_poly.type
_entity_poly.pdbx_seq_one_letter_code
_entity_poly.pdbx_strand_id
1 'polypeptide(L)'
;MSRRRKAVALALGAGVAVLAVIGVTLAVRSGGDTAPTSPATPAQSEPTRTAATETPSKAQLLYCPPEVGEAVCDFAAAAEGWLQRREVGQLVDSGGPMDTPEERAALLRTIETGFAATGSVAPTLRSIACPVGRDPTLGILPASCDKNFTLVFATVNEGALPESGGVISLGYSSEPRGPQLVGHLVAAPSERAYLLRGPNANGCPVAGTAQNPEGCAGVKVYPVEVLAPGRAPAVVGGTETIGGVEVKQLRMGGEAALPKDFVVYLSPVPYATDSNPVLLWRVYKDGKGEIRRDDLFANLKQQFGPLAIVSWVGDERMAWIVVVSCPETRCRGVSVGGWEGEFEVHASEDGGMTWHRFPPVPGSAVPATAFPAAITAEGVLMRHFLGHDAEDGIRYRFFLHPTGQEVVAPGLRVTPRIVPGFGLAWEWDETENRGYAPIPGYDATGSVLKQTALTPNLQARLIARTPDGSIYATWRYVKDRATDPHPPTDYVGRIDSNGKPMVLFTPGPIDLVVFKRPFFAGADLLLTNVNLPATSGPFDVPAALVDLKSGLVQPVRELSGGLVDNQQPFVSGVVPGAVVRVATGGDCLNVRDEPSVTATSLGCFKDAVLLADRGQSTSVGAITWVAVSTPDGRPGWASAEFLER
;
A
#
# COMPACT_ATOMS: atom_id res chain seq x y z
N MET A 1 40.63 47.13 -19.47
CA MET A 1 41.64 46.21 -18.91
C MET A 1 41.36 44.82 -19.44
N SER A 2 42.04 44.42 -20.53
CA SER A 2 43.08 43.36 -20.57
C SER A 2 42.53 41.94 -20.36
N ARG A 3 42.05 41.28 -21.44
CA ARG A 3 42.77 40.25 -22.25
C ARG A 3 42.98 38.90 -21.53
N ARG A 4 42.41 37.82 -22.09
CA ARG A 4 43.16 36.86 -22.95
C ARG A 4 42.24 35.84 -23.64
N ARG A 5 42.43 35.75 -24.96
CA ARG A 5 42.00 34.70 -25.88
C ARG A 5 42.88 33.45 -25.69
N LYS A 6 42.37 32.27 -26.05
CA LYS A 6 43.03 31.35 -27.01
C LYS A 6 42.06 30.27 -27.50
N ALA A 7 41.85 30.28 -28.81
CA ALA A 7 41.40 29.15 -29.60
C ALA A 7 42.63 28.44 -30.17
N VAL A 8 42.58 27.12 -30.33
CA VAL A 8 43.41 26.35 -31.27
C VAL A 8 42.53 25.24 -31.84
N ALA A 9 42.61 25.07 -33.15
CA ALA A 9 41.89 24.09 -33.95
C ALA A 9 42.85 23.07 -34.59
N LEU A 10 42.25 21.97 -35.06
CA LEU A 10 42.68 21.00 -36.09
C LEU A 10 43.84 20.04 -35.79
N ALA A 11 43.56 18.73 -35.94
CA ALA A 11 44.03 17.95 -37.10
C ALA A 11 43.34 16.56 -37.19
N LEU A 12 43.04 16.16 -38.43
CA LEU A 12 42.55 14.86 -38.90
C LEU A 12 43.63 13.77 -38.82
N GLY A 13 43.19 12.50 -38.77
CA GLY A 13 44.03 11.34 -39.09
C GLY A 13 43.23 10.04 -39.17
N ALA A 14 42.95 9.58 -40.39
CA ALA A 14 42.34 8.29 -40.71
C ALA A 14 43.35 7.13 -40.59
N GLY A 15 42.86 5.91 -40.32
CA GLY A 15 43.67 4.68 -40.38
C GLY A 15 42.81 3.42 -40.24
N VAL A 16 42.76 2.64 -41.33
CA VAL A 16 41.99 1.41 -41.56
C VAL A 16 42.80 0.15 -41.21
N ALA A 17 42.08 -0.97 -41.01
CA ALA A 17 42.49 -2.39 -41.15
C ALA A 17 42.91 -3.12 -39.85
N VAL A 18 42.70 -4.43 -39.63
CA VAL A 18 41.95 -5.56 -40.25
C VAL A 18 42.11 -6.75 -39.26
N LEU A 19 41.13 -7.67 -39.24
CA LEU A 19 41.09 -9.08 -38.75
C LEU A 19 42.13 -9.63 -37.75
N ALA A 20 41.65 -10.44 -36.78
CA ALA A 20 41.96 -11.89 -36.76
C ALA A 20 41.04 -12.68 -35.81
N VAL A 21 40.33 -13.65 -36.40
CA VAL A 21 39.75 -14.86 -35.80
C VAL A 21 40.87 -15.88 -35.62
N ILE A 22 41.03 -16.49 -34.44
CA ILE A 22 41.64 -17.82 -34.29
C ILE A 22 40.92 -18.58 -33.17
N GLY A 23 40.42 -19.76 -33.53
CA GLY A 23 39.80 -20.72 -32.62
C GLY A 23 40.75 -21.78 -32.08
N VAL A 24 40.21 -22.50 -31.09
CA VAL A 24 40.39 -23.91 -30.74
C VAL A 24 41.81 -24.50 -30.73
N THR A 25 42.20 -25.02 -29.57
CA THR A 25 42.96 -26.28 -29.52
C THR A 25 42.61 -27.09 -28.27
N LEU A 26 42.13 -28.31 -28.50
CA LEU A 26 42.07 -29.39 -27.51
C LEU A 26 43.48 -29.79 -27.07
N ALA A 27 43.63 -30.16 -25.80
CA ALA A 27 44.68 -31.06 -25.35
C ALA A 27 44.10 -32.11 -24.40
N VAL A 28 43.93 -33.31 -24.97
CA VAL A 28 43.76 -34.58 -24.26
C VAL A 28 45.09 -34.90 -23.57
N ARG A 29 45.08 -35.27 -22.29
CA ARG A 29 46.19 -36.02 -21.69
C ARG A 29 45.68 -37.16 -20.84
N SER A 30 46.14 -38.34 -21.25
CA SER A 30 45.90 -39.68 -20.77
C SER A 30 46.60 -40.01 -19.46
N GLY A 31 45.92 -40.82 -18.64
CA GLY A 31 46.43 -42.11 -18.12
C GLY A 31 47.53 -42.09 -17.05
N GLY A 32 47.22 -42.67 -15.89
CA GLY A 32 48.20 -43.07 -14.88
C GLY A 32 47.55 -43.74 -13.68
N ASP A 33 47.28 -45.04 -13.80
CA ASP A 33 46.93 -45.94 -12.70
C ASP A 33 48.09 -46.10 -11.71
N THR A 34 47.81 -46.03 -10.40
CA THR A 34 48.51 -46.82 -9.38
C THR A 34 47.63 -46.97 -8.14
N ALA A 35 47.51 -48.22 -7.69
CA ALA A 35 46.62 -48.71 -6.64
C ALA A 35 47.00 -48.23 -5.21
N PRO A 36 46.08 -48.35 -4.22
CA PRO A 36 46.15 -47.64 -2.96
C PRO A 36 46.90 -48.42 -1.87
N THR A 37 47.57 -47.69 -0.98
CA THR A 37 48.10 -48.23 0.28
C THR A 37 47.28 -47.68 1.45
N SER A 38 46.57 -48.58 2.13
CA SER A 38 45.91 -48.30 3.41
C SER A 38 46.93 -48.06 4.53
N PRO A 39 46.63 -47.15 5.48
CA PRO A 39 47.09 -47.32 6.84
C PRO A 39 45.93 -47.44 7.85
N ALA A 40 46.12 -48.43 8.70
CA ALA A 40 45.53 -48.75 10.01
C ALA A 40 44.50 -47.79 10.63
N THR A 41 43.35 -48.39 10.95
CA THR A 41 42.34 -47.97 11.92
C THR A 41 42.91 -47.88 13.35
N PRO A 42 42.78 -46.75 14.06
CA PRO A 42 42.86 -46.71 15.51
C PRO A 42 41.48 -47.04 16.12
N ALA A 43 41.45 -48.00 17.03
CA ALA A 43 40.28 -48.30 17.84
C ALA A 43 39.92 -47.07 18.72
N GLN A 44 38.72 -46.50 18.51
CA GLN A 44 38.11 -45.54 19.43
C GLN A 44 37.01 -46.24 20.23
N SER A 45 37.16 -46.15 21.54
CA SER A 45 36.24 -46.56 22.60
C SER A 45 34.86 -45.88 22.48
N GLU A 46 33.80 -46.68 22.60
CA GLU A 46 32.40 -46.25 22.67
C GLU A 46 32.14 -45.34 23.89
N PRO A 47 31.56 -44.15 23.71
CA PRO A 47 30.89 -43.46 24.79
C PRO A 47 29.46 -43.99 24.92
N THR A 48 29.13 -44.52 26.10
CA THR A 48 27.77 -44.89 26.51
C THR A 48 26.81 -43.71 26.28
N ARG A 49 25.94 -43.84 25.27
CA ARG A 49 24.91 -42.87 24.93
C ARG A 49 23.67 -43.17 25.77
N THR A 50 23.45 -42.40 26.83
CA THR A 50 22.18 -42.39 27.56
C THR A 50 21.10 -41.85 26.62
N ALA A 51 20.15 -42.71 26.25
CA ALA A 51 19.01 -42.33 25.44
C ALA A 51 18.03 -41.49 26.27
N ALA A 52 18.03 -40.18 26.05
CA ALA A 52 16.86 -39.35 26.27
C ALA A 52 16.15 -39.22 24.92
N THR A 53 15.11 -40.02 24.71
CA THR A 53 14.22 -39.94 23.55
C THR A 53 13.28 -38.74 23.77
N GLU A 54 13.80 -37.52 23.72
CA GLU A 54 12.95 -36.36 23.46
C GLU A 54 12.59 -36.42 21.98
N THR A 55 11.32 -36.74 21.71
CA THR A 55 10.75 -36.58 20.37
C THR A 55 11.00 -35.13 19.96
N PRO A 56 11.73 -34.85 18.87
CA PRO A 56 11.99 -33.49 18.45
C PRO A 56 10.64 -32.79 18.28
N SER A 57 10.42 -31.72 19.03
CA SER A 57 9.18 -30.94 18.99
C SER A 57 8.91 -30.56 17.53
N LYS A 58 7.73 -30.90 17.03
CA LYS A 58 7.29 -30.59 15.66
C LYS A 58 7.42 -29.08 15.42
N ALA A 59 7.94 -28.68 14.26
CA ALA A 59 7.87 -27.28 13.84
C ALA A 59 6.40 -26.86 13.76
N GLN A 60 6.09 -25.64 14.21
CA GLN A 60 4.72 -25.13 14.27
C GLN A 60 4.68 -23.70 13.70
N LEU A 61 3.55 -23.31 13.13
CA LEU A 61 3.32 -21.90 12.79
C LEU A 61 3.13 -21.09 14.08
N LEU A 62 3.60 -19.84 14.08
CA LEU A 62 3.33 -18.86 15.15
C LEU A 62 1.82 -18.67 15.35
N TYR A 63 1.07 -18.67 14.25
CA TYR A 63 -0.38 -18.58 14.21
C TYR A 63 -0.91 -19.37 13.02
N CYS A 64 -1.93 -20.21 13.26
CA CYS A 64 -2.67 -20.88 12.21
C CYS A 64 -4.06 -20.23 12.08
N PRO A 65 -4.36 -19.55 10.96
CA PRO A 65 -5.70 -19.04 10.71
C PRO A 65 -6.71 -20.19 10.68
N PRO A 66 -7.87 -20.08 11.37
CA PRO A 66 -8.90 -21.12 11.37
C PRO A 66 -9.33 -21.56 9.96
N GLU A 67 -9.33 -20.63 9.00
CA GLU A 67 -9.74 -20.85 7.60
C GLU A 67 -8.71 -21.61 6.77
N VAL A 68 -7.45 -21.64 7.22
CA VAL A 68 -6.41 -22.49 6.61
C VAL A 68 -6.58 -23.93 7.08
N GLY A 69 -7.00 -24.12 8.34
CA GLY A 69 -7.17 -25.42 8.96
C GLY A 69 -5.85 -25.95 9.55
N GLU A 70 -5.95 -26.56 10.74
CA GLU A 70 -4.79 -27.03 11.51
C GLU A 70 -3.94 -28.04 10.71
N ALA A 71 -4.56 -28.92 9.92
CA ALA A 71 -3.86 -29.89 9.09
C ALA A 71 -2.97 -29.24 8.01
N VAL A 72 -3.45 -28.15 7.38
CA VAL A 72 -2.69 -27.44 6.35
C VAL A 72 -1.56 -26.62 6.99
N CYS A 73 -1.80 -26.01 8.14
CA CYS A 73 -0.77 -25.32 8.90
C CYS A 73 0.35 -26.27 9.38
N ASP A 74 -0.02 -27.43 9.91
CA ASP A 74 0.91 -28.49 10.32
C ASP A 74 1.73 -29.01 9.13
N PHE A 75 1.06 -29.19 7.99
CA PHE A 75 1.72 -29.57 6.75
C PHE A 75 2.71 -28.49 6.29
N ALA A 76 2.30 -27.22 6.32
CA ALA A 76 3.12 -26.09 5.90
C ALA A 76 4.37 -25.93 6.77
N ALA A 77 4.23 -26.09 8.10
CA ALA A 77 5.37 -26.08 9.01
C ALA A 77 6.31 -27.28 8.80
N ALA A 78 5.76 -28.47 8.51
CA ALA A 78 6.57 -29.63 8.14
C ALA A 78 7.31 -29.42 6.81
N ALA A 79 6.64 -28.81 5.83
CA ALA A 79 7.17 -28.51 4.50
C ALA A 79 8.38 -27.55 4.56
N GLU A 80 8.32 -26.50 5.38
CA GLU A 80 9.50 -25.67 5.64
C GLU A 80 10.65 -26.51 6.22
N GLY A 81 10.36 -27.34 7.22
CA GLY A 81 11.36 -28.22 7.84
C GLY A 81 12.01 -29.19 6.83
N TRP A 82 11.23 -29.77 5.92
CA TRP A 82 11.75 -30.62 4.84
C TRP A 82 12.68 -29.85 3.93
N LEU A 83 12.30 -28.64 3.52
CA LEU A 83 13.13 -27.79 2.67
C LEU A 83 14.44 -27.38 3.36
N GLN A 84 14.39 -27.01 4.63
CA GLN A 84 15.57 -26.67 5.41
C GLN A 84 16.54 -27.85 5.54
N ARG A 85 16.03 -29.08 5.64
CA ARG A 85 16.84 -30.31 5.68
C ARG A 85 17.19 -30.87 4.29
N ARG A 86 16.77 -30.20 3.21
CA ARG A 86 16.89 -30.65 1.82
C ARG A 86 16.21 -32.01 1.55
N GLU A 87 15.16 -32.32 2.29
CA GLU A 87 14.31 -33.50 2.12
C GLU A 87 13.22 -33.25 1.07
N VAL A 88 13.59 -32.73 -0.11
CA VAL A 88 12.64 -32.30 -1.16
C VAL A 88 11.74 -33.45 -1.62
N GLY A 89 12.21 -34.70 -1.54
CA GLY A 89 11.40 -35.90 -1.77
C GLY A 89 10.13 -35.93 -0.91
N GLN A 90 10.21 -35.58 0.38
CA GLN A 90 9.03 -35.56 1.25
C GLN A 90 8.03 -34.47 0.85
N LEU A 91 8.51 -33.33 0.35
CA LEU A 91 7.66 -32.24 -0.13
C LEU A 91 6.89 -32.62 -1.41
N VAL A 92 7.51 -33.43 -2.24
CA VAL A 92 6.97 -33.91 -3.51
C VAL A 92 6.06 -35.12 -3.32
N ASP A 93 6.45 -36.06 -2.47
CA ASP A 93 5.72 -37.30 -2.19
C ASP A 93 4.50 -37.07 -1.30
N SER A 94 4.44 -35.95 -0.59
CA SER A 94 3.32 -35.58 0.27
C SER A 94 2.18 -34.88 -0.45
N GLY A 95 2.42 -34.34 -1.65
CA GLY A 95 1.31 -34.12 -2.57
C GLY A 95 0.91 -35.44 -3.22
N GLY A 96 -0.38 -35.62 -3.55
CA GLY A 96 -0.89 -36.83 -4.22
C GLY A 96 -0.16 -37.23 -5.53
N PRO A 97 -0.66 -38.23 -6.27
CA PRO A 97 0.08 -38.84 -7.36
C PRO A 97 0.36 -37.83 -8.48
N MET A 98 1.63 -37.65 -8.83
CA MET A 98 2.01 -37.09 -10.13
C MET A 98 1.79 -38.13 -11.22
N ASP A 99 1.35 -37.67 -12.38
CA ASP A 99 0.92 -38.54 -13.49
C ASP A 99 2.10 -39.37 -14.04
N THR A 100 3.35 -38.93 -13.88
CA THR A 100 4.55 -39.67 -14.30
C THR A 100 5.78 -39.54 -13.36
N PRO A 101 6.66 -40.56 -13.28
CA PRO A 101 7.98 -40.44 -12.61
C PRO A 101 8.88 -39.35 -13.20
N GLU A 102 8.74 -39.06 -14.49
CA GLU A 102 9.49 -38.03 -15.20
C GLU A 102 9.12 -36.61 -14.73
N GLU A 103 7.82 -36.34 -14.54
CA GLU A 103 7.33 -35.10 -13.93
C GLU A 103 7.82 -34.95 -12.49
N ARG A 104 7.85 -36.06 -11.74
CA ARG A 104 8.41 -36.08 -10.38
C ARG A 104 9.88 -35.68 -10.36
N ALA A 105 10.68 -36.28 -11.23
CA ALA A 105 12.08 -35.95 -11.37
C ALA A 105 12.29 -34.51 -11.86
N ALA A 106 11.44 -34.00 -12.74
CA ALA A 106 11.50 -32.62 -13.22
C ALA A 106 11.18 -31.61 -12.10
N LEU A 107 10.16 -31.87 -11.30
CA LEU A 107 9.80 -31.06 -10.12
C LEU A 107 10.93 -31.03 -9.09
N LEU A 108 11.46 -32.20 -8.72
CA LEU A 108 12.59 -32.31 -7.79
C LEU A 108 13.77 -31.46 -8.28
N ARG A 109 14.16 -31.60 -9.55
CA ARG A 109 15.23 -30.81 -10.15
C ARG A 109 14.94 -29.30 -10.13
N THR A 110 13.71 -28.89 -10.41
CA THR A 110 13.31 -27.47 -10.37
C THR A 110 13.47 -26.90 -8.96
N ILE A 111 12.96 -27.59 -7.94
CA ILE A 111 13.09 -27.15 -6.55
C ILE A 111 14.56 -27.11 -6.12
N GLU A 112 15.31 -28.18 -6.40
CA GLU A 112 16.75 -28.27 -6.08
C GLU A 112 17.56 -27.18 -6.79
N THR A 113 17.29 -26.92 -8.07
CA THR A 113 17.97 -25.86 -8.84
C THR A 113 17.62 -24.47 -8.30
N GLY A 114 16.36 -24.25 -7.96
CA GLY A 114 15.88 -22.99 -7.39
C GLY A 114 16.54 -22.66 -6.07
N PHE A 115 16.79 -23.66 -5.23
CA PHE A 115 17.46 -23.48 -3.95
C PHE A 115 19.00 -23.52 -4.05
N ALA A 116 19.57 -24.33 -4.94
CA ALA A 116 21.02 -24.37 -5.18
C ALA A 116 21.56 -23.01 -5.67
N ALA A 117 20.76 -22.25 -6.43
CA ALA A 117 21.13 -20.91 -6.90
C ALA A 117 21.22 -19.86 -5.78
N THR A 118 20.66 -20.14 -4.59
CA THR A 118 20.43 -19.12 -3.55
C THR A 118 21.42 -19.13 -2.38
N GLY A 119 22.52 -19.87 -2.52
CA GLY A 119 23.59 -19.92 -1.52
C GLY A 119 23.21 -20.65 -0.23
N SER A 120 23.72 -20.19 0.91
CA SER A 120 23.56 -20.82 2.24
C SER A 120 22.28 -20.44 2.98
N VAL A 121 21.41 -19.61 2.40
CA VAL A 121 20.19 -19.15 3.08
C VAL A 121 19.13 -20.26 3.02
N ALA A 122 18.69 -20.69 4.20
CA ALA A 122 17.67 -21.72 4.32
C ALA A 122 16.30 -21.18 3.81
N PRO A 123 15.55 -21.97 3.03
CA PRO A 123 14.19 -21.58 2.62
C PRO A 123 13.28 -21.38 3.83
N THR A 124 12.46 -20.33 3.76
CA THR A 124 11.47 -19.97 4.79
C THR A 124 10.09 -19.85 4.15
N LEU A 125 9.07 -20.44 4.78
CA LEU A 125 7.69 -20.29 4.40
C LEU A 125 7.24 -18.87 4.75
N ARG A 126 6.59 -18.19 3.81
CA ARG A 126 6.15 -16.80 3.94
C ARG A 126 4.64 -16.66 3.94
N SER A 127 3.96 -17.49 3.17
CA SER A 127 2.50 -17.44 3.12
C SER A 127 1.88 -18.76 2.68
N ILE A 128 0.61 -18.91 3.05
CA ILE A 128 -0.30 -19.95 2.58
C ILE A 128 -1.41 -19.25 1.79
N ALA A 129 -1.64 -19.63 0.55
CA ALA A 129 -2.73 -19.09 -0.26
C ALA A 129 -3.84 -20.13 -0.44
N CYS A 130 -5.07 -19.79 -0.02
CA CYS A 130 -6.26 -20.60 -0.23
C CYS A 130 -7.07 -20.05 -1.42
N PRO A 131 -7.55 -20.89 -2.35
CA PRO A 131 -8.43 -20.46 -3.42
C PRO A 131 -9.78 -19.98 -2.88
N VAL A 132 -10.38 -19.05 -3.62
CA VAL A 132 -11.71 -18.52 -3.38
C VAL A 132 -12.64 -19.07 -4.45
N GLY A 133 -13.62 -19.86 -4.05
CA GLY A 133 -14.65 -20.36 -4.95
C GLY A 133 -15.67 -19.30 -5.34
N ARG A 134 -16.38 -19.53 -6.42
CA ARG A 134 -17.56 -18.79 -6.88
C ARG A 134 -18.61 -19.80 -7.26
N ASP A 135 -19.73 -19.74 -6.57
CA ASP A 135 -20.93 -20.51 -6.85
C ASP A 135 -21.91 -19.62 -7.63
N PRO A 136 -22.52 -20.13 -8.73
CA PRO A 136 -23.47 -19.35 -9.53
C PRO A 136 -24.73 -18.89 -8.76
N THR A 137 -25.08 -19.58 -7.68
CA THR A 137 -26.26 -19.32 -6.85
C THR A 137 -25.95 -18.62 -5.53
N LEU A 138 -24.77 -18.89 -4.94
CA LEU A 138 -24.37 -18.34 -3.64
C LEU A 138 -23.37 -17.18 -3.75
N GLY A 139 -22.88 -16.87 -4.96
CA GLY A 139 -21.88 -15.83 -5.16
C GLY A 139 -20.48 -16.31 -4.80
N ILE A 140 -19.66 -15.44 -4.19
CA ILE A 140 -18.28 -15.79 -3.82
C ILE A 140 -18.31 -16.63 -2.54
N LEU A 141 -17.75 -17.83 -2.59
CA LEU A 141 -17.61 -18.70 -1.44
C LEU A 141 -16.41 -18.25 -0.57
N PRO A 142 -16.44 -18.49 0.75
CA PRO A 142 -15.27 -18.28 1.62
C PRO A 142 -14.04 -19.02 1.09
N ALA A 143 -12.86 -18.45 1.33
CA ALA A 143 -11.61 -19.14 1.03
C ALA A 143 -11.50 -20.42 1.87
N SER A 144 -11.16 -21.55 1.24
CA SER A 144 -10.91 -22.81 1.95
C SER A 144 -9.63 -23.43 1.40
N CYS A 145 -8.75 -23.81 2.32
CA CYS A 145 -7.54 -24.56 2.01
C CYS A 145 -7.74 -26.09 2.06
N ASP A 146 -8.94 -26.57 2.42
CA ASP A 146 -9.19 -28.00 2.70
C ASP A 146 -8.93 -28.89 1.48
N LYS A 147 -9.22 -28.35 0.29
CA LYS A 147 -9.07 -29.07 -0.98
C LYS A 147 -7.84 -28.69 -1.76
N ASN A 148 -7.50 -27.41 -1.76
CA ASN A 148 -6.43 -26.88 -2.59
C ASN A 148 -5.79 -25.72 -1.83
N PHE A 149 -4.46 -25.61 -1.86
CA PHE A 149 -3.75 -24.49 -1.28
C PHE A 149 -2.39 -24.32 -1.95
N THR A 150 -1.73 -23.20 -1.69
CA THR A 150 -0.38 -22.92 -2.19
C THR A 150 0.52 -22.49 -1.05
N LEU A 151 1.72 -23.06 -0.98
CA LEU A 151 2.77 -22.64 -0.06
C LEU A 151 3.78 -21.79 -0.82
N VAL A 152 4.12 -20.63 -0.27
CA VAL A 152 5.11 -19.71 -0.85
C VAL A 152 6.34 -19.68 0.05
N PHE A 153 7.46 -20.16 -0.48
CA PHE A 153 8.77 -20.17 0.18
C PHE A 153 9.67 -19.11 -0.40
N ALA A 154 10.54 -18.53 0.43
CA ALA A 154 11.54 -17.55 0.04
C ALA A 154 12.91 -17.89 0.62
N THR A 155 13.98 -17.69 -0.16
CA THR A 155 15.38 -17.80 0.27
C THR A 155 16.06 -16.45 0.46
N VAL A 156 15.28 -15.38 0.52
CA VAL A 156 15.78 -14.05 0.87
C VAL A 156 15.92 -13.93 2.39
N ASN A 157 17.12 -13.54 2.83
CA ASN A 157 17.34 -13.08 4.19
C ASN A 157 16.84 -11.63 4.27
N GLU A 158 15.97 -11.32 5.22
CA GLU A 158 15.30 -10.01 5.32
C GLU A 158 16.27 -8.83 5.54
N GLY A 159 17.54 -9.11 5.92
CA GLY A 159 18.58 -8.09 6.14
C GLY A 159 19.73 -8.06 5.12
N ALA A 160 19.69 -8.84 4.02
CA ALA A 160 20.75 -8.84 3.01
C ALA A 160 20.20 -8.51 1.61
N LEU A 161 20.84 -7.57 0.91
CA LEU A 161 20.47 -7.20 -0.47
C LEU A 161 20.55 -8.45 -1.38
N PRO A 162 19.53 -8.71 -2.22
CA PRO A 162 19.43 -9.97 -2.94
C PRO A 162 20.26 -9.90 -4.23
N GLU A 163 21.53 -10.30 -4.15
CA GLU A 163 22.22 -10.72 -5.39
C GLU A 163 21.79 -12.15 -5.82
N SER A 164 21.14 -12.93 -4.94
CA SER A 164 20.81 -14.34 -5.20
C SER A 164 19.62 -14.90 -4.41
N GLY A 165 18.51 -14.16 -4.30
CA GLY A 165 17.27 -14.65 -3.67
C GLY A 165 16.29 -15.30 -4.66
N GLY A 166 15.51 -16.28 -4.21
CA GLY A 166 14.45 -16.92 -4.99
C GLY A 166 13.14 -17.05 -4.21
N VAL A 167 12.01 -17.02 -4.92
CA VAL A 167 10.67 -17.36 -4.38
C VAL A 167 10.19 -18.62 -5.10
N ILE A 168 9.71 -19.61 -4.35
CA ILE A 168 9.12 -20.83 -4.89
C ILE A 168 7.68 -20.93 -4.38
N SER A 169 6.74 -21.09 -5.31
CA SER A 169 5.32 -21.29 -5.03
C SER A 169 4.94 -22.73 -5.38
N LEU A 170 4.39 -23.48 -4.42
CA LEU A 170 4.04 -24.89 -4.56
C LEU A 170 2.54 -25.08 -4.30
N GLY A 171 1.83 -25.61 -5.30
CA GLY A 171 0.41 -25.92 -5.23
C GLY A 171 0.14 -27.33 -4.72
N TYR A 172 -0.83 -27.48 -3.83
CA TYR A 172 -1.26 -28.76 -3.26
C TYR A 172 -2.76 -28.94 -3.46
N SER A 173 -3.14 -30.19 -3.74
CA SER A 173 -4.53 -30.63 -3.79
C SER A 173 -4.72 -31.86 -2.91
N SER A 174 -5.82 -31.90 -2.15
CA SER A 174 -6.27 -33.08 -1.41
C SER A 174 -7.03 -34.06 -2.32
N GLU A 175 -7.32 -33.69 -3.57
CA GLU A 175 -7.96 -34.57 -4.54
C GLU A 175 -6.94 -35.58 -5.12
N PRO A 176 -7.38 -36.75 -5.65
CA PRO A 176 -6.50 -37.83 -6.11
C PRO A 176 -5.58 -37.51 -7.31
N ARG A 177 -5.47 -36.24 -7.71
CA ARG A 177 -4.69 -35.77 -8.87
C ARG A 177 -3.34 -35.14 -8.51
N GLY A 178 -2.97 -35.15 -7.23
CA GLY A 178 -1.65 -34.72 -6.77
C GLY A 178 -1.36 -33.21 -6.87
N PRO A 179 -0.15 -32.77 -6.45
CA PRO A 179 0.26 -31.39 -6.52
C PRO A 179 0.54 -31.07 -7.99
N GLN A 180 -0.12 -30.06 -8.56
CA GLN A 180 0.35 -29.52 -9.84
C GLN A 180 1.35 -28.41 -9.53
N LEU A 181 2.62 -28.67 -9.85
CA LEU A 181 3.63 -27.64 -9.80
C LEU A 181 3.41 -26.65 -10.93
N VAL A 182 2.97 -25.44 -10.59
CA VAL A 182 3.19 -24.25 -11.43
C VAL A 182 4.24 -23.41 -10.72
N GLY A 183 5.49 -23.85 -10.84
CA GLY A 183 6.63 -23.16 -10.27
C GLY A 183 7.07 -22.04 -11.21
N HIS A 184 6.85 -20.79 -10.82
CA HIS A 184 7.62 -19.69 -11.39
C HIS A 184 8.94 -19.61 -10.63
N LEU A 185 9.96 -20.25 -11.16
CA LEU A 185 11.33 -20.04 -10.71
C LEU A 185 11.79 -18.73 -11.36
N VAL A 186 11.47 -17.62 -10.72
CA VAL A 186 12.05 -16.34 -11.10
C VAL A 186 13.42 -16.32 -10.44
N ALA A 187 14.46 -16.73 -11.18
CA ALA A 187 15.80 -16.31 -10.83
C ALA A 187 15.73 -14.79 -10.70
N ALA A 188 15.96 -14.23 -9.52
CA ALA A 188 15.94 -12.79 -9.37
C ALA A 188 16.97 -12.24 -10.37
N PRO A 189 16.58 -11.51 -11.44
CA PRO A 189 17.45 -10.40 -11.80
C PRO A 189 17.53 -9.55 -10.53
N SER A 190 18.69 -8.97 -10.28
CA SER A 190 19.10 -8.20 -9.10
C SER A 190 18.17 -7.05 -8.64
N GLU A 191 16.92 -6.97 -9.09
CA GLU A 191 16.06 -5.79 -8.94
C GLU A 191 14.59 -6.05 -8.61
N ARG A 192 14.08 -7.28 -8.48
CA ARG A 192 12.63 -7.46 -8.19
C ARG A 192 12.31 -8.63 -7.25
N ALA A 193 12.01 -8.31 -6.00
CA ALA A 193 11.20 -9.16 -5.14
C ALA A 193 9.74 -9.11 -5.64
N TYR A 194 9.28 -10.18 -6.28
CA TYR A 194 7.86 -10.33 -6.57
C TYR A 194 7.15 -10.74 -5.28
N LEU A 195 6.47 -9.79 -4.62
CA LEU A 195 5.24 -10.19 -3.96
C LEU A 195 4.34 -10.77 -5.05
N LEU A 196 3.66 -11.89 -4.76
CA LEU A 196 2.39 -12.21 -5.38
C LEU A 196 1.37 -11.11 -5.02
N ARG A 197 1.59 -9.88 -5.50
CA ARG A 197 0.55 -8.88 -5.62
C ARG A 197 -0.28 -9.33 -6.80
N GLY A 198 -1.46 -9.86 -6.50
CA GLY A 198 -2.40 -10.31 -7.51
C GLY A 198 -2.59 -9.22 -8.57
N PRO A 199 -2.29 -9.50 -9.84
CA PRO A 199 -2.69 -8.60 -10.90
C PRO A 199 -4.14 -8.87 -11.25
N ASN A 200 -4.80 -7.82 -11.74
CA ASN A 200 -5.93 -7.86 -12.64
C ASN A 200 -5.80 -8.96 -13.72
N ALA A 201 -6.14 -10.20 -13.38
CA ALA A 201 -6.31 -11.29 -14.32
C ALA A 201 -7.69 -11.89 -14.04
N ASN A 202 -8.63 -11.59 -14.93
CA ASN A 202 -9.84 -12.40 -15.05
C ASN A 202 -9.39 -13.85 -15.34
N GLY A 203 -9.36 -14.72 -14.32
CA GLY A 203 -9.14 -16.15 -14.48
C GLY A 203 -8.06 -16.71 -13.54
N CYS A 204 -8.44 -17.71 -12.75
CA CYS A 204 -7.54 -18.40 -11.85
C CYS A 204 -6.62 -19.34 -12.64
N PRO A 205 -5.30 -19.24 -12.37
CA PRO A 205 -4.56 -20.44 -12.04
C PRO A 205 -3.79 -20.21 -10.73
N VAL A 206 -4.30 -20.81 -9.67
CA VAL A 206 -3.45 -21.19 -8.53
C VAL A 206 -2.60 -22.36 -9.02
N ALA A 207 -1.34 -22.47 -8.62
CA ALA A 207 -0.60 -23.71 -8.83
C ALA A 207 -1.45 -24.87 -8.26
N GLY A 208 -1.78 -25.90 -9.04
CA GLY A 208 -2.63 -27.01 -8.57
C GLY A 208 -4.03 -27.10 -9.18
N THR A 209 -4.59 -26.02 -9.73
CA THR A 209 -5.97 -26.07 -10.30
C THR A 209 -5.91 -26.38 -11.79
N ALA A 210 -6.31 -27.59 -12.18
CA ALA A 210 -6.54 -27.92 -13.59
C ALA A 210 -7.50 -26.88 -14.21
N GLN A 211 -7.07 -26.21 -15.29
CA GLN A 211 -7.81 -25.28 -16.14
C GLN A 211 -9.07 -24.67 -15.49
N ASN A 212 -8.89 -23.50 -14.87
CA ASN A 212 -9.92 -22.50 -14.55
C ASN A 212 -11.36 -23.07 -14.48
N PRO A 213 -11.70 -23.83 -13.43
CA PRO A 213 -13.07 -24.30 -13.28
C PRO A 213 -13.96 -23.07 -13.23
N GLU A 214 -15.04 -23.07 -14.01
CA GLU A 214 -16.10 -22.09 -13.90
C GLU A 214 -16.47 -21.93 -12.42
N GLY A 215 -16.03 -20.85 -11.78
CA GLY A 215 -16.24 -20.67 -10.34
C GLY A 215 -15.01 -20.39 -9.47
N CYS A 216 -13.95 -19.74 -9.95
CA CYS A 216 -12.90 -19.22 -9.08
C CYS A 216 -12.90 -17.68 -9.05
N ALA A 217 -12.95 -17.09 -7.86
CA ALA A 217 -13.05 -15.65 -7.63
C ALA A 217 -11.70 -15.00 -7.23
N GLY A 218 -10.67 -15.79 -6.90
CA GLY A 218 -9.35 -15.29 -6.52
C GLY A 218 -8.62 -16.22 -5.56
N VAL A 219 -7.58 -15.68 -4.90
CA VAL A 219 -6.85 -16.35 -3.82
C VAL A 219 -6.80 -15.47 -2.58
N LYS A 220 -6.89 -16.10 -1.42
CA LYS A 220 -6.63 -15.48 -0.12
C LYS A 220 -5.28 -15.89 0.42
N VAL A 221 -4.39 -14.92 0.61
CA VAL A 221 -3.02 -15.12 1.09
C VAL A 221 -2.97 -14.83 2.58
N TYR A 222 -2.52 -15.81 3.37
CA TYR A 222 -2.27 -15.71 4.79
C TYR A 222 -0.76 -15.65 5.02
N PRO A 223 -0.20 -14.54 5.53
CA PRO A 223 1.20 -14.51 5.94
C PRO A 223 1.40 -15.46 7.13
N VAL A 224 2.51 -16.19 7.14
CA VAL A 224 2.81 -17.15 8.21
C VAL A 224 4.29 -17.08 8.59
N GLU A 225 4.58 -17.43 9.84
CA GLU A 225 5.93 -17.58 10.37
C GLU A 225 6.04 -18.96 11.02
N VAL A 226 7.07 -19.74 10.66
CA VAL A 226 7.35 -21.03 11.29
C VAL A 226 8.30 -20.81 12.47
N LEU A 227 7.90 -21.29 13.63
CA LEU A 227 8.74 -21.31 14.83
C LEU A 227 9.73 -22.47 14.76
N ALA A 228 10.98 -22.19 15.14
CA ALA A 228 11.98 -23.24 15.32
C ALA A 228 11.49 -24.29 16.34
N PRO A 229 11.81 -25.59 16.16
CA PRO A 229 11.51 -26.65 17.11
C PRO A 229 11.83 -26.24 18.56
N GLY A 230 10.85 -26.30 19.45
CA GLY A 230 11.01 -26.09 20.89
C GLY A 230 10.83 -24.64 21.34
N ARG A 231 10.63 -23.69 20.40
CA ARG A 231 10.13 -22.35 20.74
C ARG A 231 8.62 -22.40 20.86
N ALA A 232 8.12 -22.16 22.07
CA ALA A 232 6.75 -21.71 22.24
C ALA A 232 6.60 -20.31 21.61
N PRO A 233 5.40 -19.93 21.12
CA PRO A 233 5.08 -18.54 20.85
C PRO A 233 5.49 -17.71 22.07
N ALA A 234 6.14 -16.57 21.84
CA ALA A 234 6.29 -15.62 22.93
C ALA A 234 4.87 -15.27 23.39
N VAL A 235 4.47 -15.78 24.57
CA VAL A 235 3.24 -15.35 25.20
C VAL A 235 3.49 -13.90 25.56
N VAL A 236 2.98 -12.97 24.74
CA VAL A 236 2.95 -11.54 25.05
C VAL A 236 1.90 -11.37 26.16
N GLY A 237 2.26 -11.80 27.37
CA GLY A 237 1.42 -11.76 28.56
C GLY A 237 1.74 -10.57 29.48
N GLY A 238 2.64 -9.68 29.05
CA GLY A 238 2.94 -8.44 29.74
C GLY A 238 2.17 -7.28 29.14
N THR A 239 1.70 -6.35 29.99
CA THR A 239 1.22 -5.05 29.55
C THR A 239 2.37 -4.31 28.85
N GLU A 240 2.30 -4.20 27.53
CA GLU A 240 3.26 -3.41 26.78
C GLU A 240 3.12 -1.93 27.13
N THR A 241 4.24 -1.23 27.33
CA THR A 241 4.24 0.21 27.60
C THR A 241 5.26 0.94 26.73
N ILE A 242 4.84 1.97 26.01
CA ILE A 242 5.70 2.84 25.20
C ILE A 242 5.65 4.25 25.79
N GLY A 243 6.81 4.81 26.14
CA GLY A 243 6.87 6.15 26.76
C GLY A 243 6.08 6.26 28.07
N GLY A 244 5.94 5.15 28.80
CA GLY A 244 5.15 5.07 30.04
C GLY A 244 3.63 4.99 29.85
N VAL A 245 3.16 4.88 28.60
CA VAL A 245 1.74 4.66 28.27
C VAL A 245 1.51 3.20 27.92
N GLU A 246 0.49 2.60 28.52
CA GLU A 246 0.01 1.27 28.16
C GLU A 246 -0.45 1.23 26.70
N VAL A 247 0.07 0.27 25.93
CA VAL A 247 -0.40 -0.05 24.59
C VAL A 247 -1.62 -0.95 24.71
N LYS A 248 -2.76 -0.50 24.19
CA LYS A 248 -4.02 -1.26 24.22
C LYS A 248 -4.26 -1.93 22.88
N GLN A 249 -4.95 -3.07 22.87
CA GLN A 249 -5.42 -3.63 21.61
C GLN A 249 -6.69 -2.92 21.14
N LEU A 250 -6.75 -2.62 19.84
CA LEU A 250 -8.00 -2.24 19.20
C LEU A 250 -8.99 -3.42 19.28
N ARG A 251 -10.26 -3.09 19.47
CA ARG A 251 -11.35 -4.06 19.58
C ARG A 251 -12.38 -3.78 18.50
N MET A 252 -12.88 -4.84 17.89
CA MET A 252 -14.00 -4.71 16.97
C MET A 252 -15.25 -4.24 17.72
N GLY A 253 -15.82 -3.13 17.26
CA GLY A 253 -17.15 -2.68 17.63
C GLY A 253 -18.21 -3.20 16.65
N GLY A 254 -19.47 -2.86 16.92
CA GLY A 254 -20.54 -3.06 15.94
C GLY A 254 -20.40 -2.11 14.74
N GLU A 255 -21.16 -2.38 13.69
CA GLU A 255 -21.25 -1.49 12.53
C GLU A 255 -21.71 -0.09 12.96
N ALA A 256 -21.09 0.93 12.36
CA ALA A 256 -21.45 2.32 12.55
C ALA A 256 -22.03 2.89 11.25
N ALA A 257 -22.90 3.88 11.40
CA ALA A 257 -23.30 4.72 10.29
C ALA A 257 -22.28 5.86 10.12
N LEU A 258 -22.11 6.34 8.89
CA LEU A 258 -21.40 7.57 8.56
C LEU A 258 -21.99 8.72 9.38
N PRO A 259 -21.17 9.48 10.12
CA PRO A 259 -21.64 10.68 10.80
C PRO A 259 -22.23 11.71 9.82
N LYS A 260 -23.22 12.49 10.26
CA LYS A 260 -23.92 13.46 9.39
C LYS A 260 -23.04 14.64 8.97
N ASP A 261 -22.02 14.92 9.76
CA ASP A 261 -21.10 16.03 9.64
C ASP A 261 -19.81 15.62 8.93
N PHE A 262 -19.85 14.59 8.08
CA PHE A 262 -18.68 14.06 7.38
C PHE A 262 -18.87 14.13 5.87
N VAL A 263 -17.84 14.58 5.18
CA VAL A 263 -17.66 14.34 3.74
C VAL A 263 -16.48 13.41 3.56
N VAL A 264 -16.73 12.23 3.01
CA VAL A 264 -15.73 11.20 2.77
C VAL A 264 -15.43 11.14 1.28
N TYR A 265 -14.15 11.17 0.94
CA TYR A 265 -13.68 10.99 -0.42
C TYR A 265 -13.23 9.56 -0.58
N LEU A 266 -13.95 8.81 -1.40
CA LEU A 266 -13.74 7.39 -1.61
C LEU A 266 -13.27 7.12 -3.02
N SER A 267 -12.48 6.08 -3.13
CA SER A 267 -11.95 5.60 -4.38
C SER A 267 -12.34 4.14 -4.52
N PRO A 268 -13.28 3.82 -5.41
CA PRO A 268 -13.57 2.44 -5.76
C PRO A 268 -12.33 1.80 -6.35
N VAL A 269 -11.79 0.79 -5.68
CA VAL A 269 -10.63 0.04 -6.17
C VAL A 269 -10.93 -1.45 -6.17
N PRO A 270 -10.49 -2.21 -7.19
CA PRO A 270 -10.43 -3.66 -7.10
C PRO A 270 -9.74 -4.11 -5.81
N TYR A 271 -10.18 -5.23 -5.26
CA TYR A 271 -9.51 -5.87 -4.14
C TYR A 271 -8.00 -6.08 -4.42
N ALA A 272 -7.17 -5.84 -3.39
CA ALA A 272 -5.71 -5.98 -3.41
C ALA A 272 -4.94 -5.14 -4.46
N THR A 273 -5.58 -4.13 -5.07
CA THR A 273 -4.84 -3.20 -5.91
C THR A 273 -4.26 -2.04 -5.11
N ASP A 274 -2.98 -1.78 -5.35
CA ASP A 274 -2.27 -0.59 -4.89
C ASP A 274 -2.33 0.55 -5.92
N SER A 275 -3.05 0.36 -7.03
CA SER A 275 -3.13 1.34 -8.11
C SER A 275 -3.87 2.59 -7.65
N ASN A 276 -3.33 3.75 -8.03
CA ASN A 276 -4.05 5.01 -7.90
C ASN A 276 -5.43 4.89 -8.55
N PRO A 277 -6.49 5.29 -7.84
CA PRO A 277 -7.85 5.07 -8.30
C PRO A 277 -8.20 6.00 -9.46
N VAL A 278 -8.77 5.41 -10.51
CA VAL A 278 -9.28 6.12 -11.71
C VAL A 278 -10.65 6.79 -11.47
N LEU A 279 -11.16 6.69 -10.24
CA LEU A 279 -12.44 7.19 -9.75
C LEU A 279 -12.26 7.87 -8.40
N LEU A 280 -12.98 8.95 -8.19
CA LEU A 280 -13.07 9.64 -6.90
C LEU A 280 -14.53 10.02 -6.66
N TRP A 281 -15.10 9.41 -5.63
CA TRP A 281 -16.44 9.68 -5.15
C TRP A 281 -16.37 10.59 -3.94
N ARG A 282 -17.26 11.58 -3.89
CA ARG A 282 -17.56 12.35 -2.69
C ARG A 282 -18.84 11.83 -2.06
N VAL A 283 -18.77 11.36 -0.82
CA VAL A 283 -19.83 10.64 -0.12
C VAL A 283 -20.15 11.33 1.20
N TYR A 284 -21.43 11.65 1.42
CA TYR A 284 -21.91 12.37 2.61
C TYR A 284 -23.40 12.06 2.84
N LYS A 285 -23.92 12.46 3.99
CA LYS A 285 -25.37 12.42 4.27
C LYS A 285 -26.01 13.75 3.92
N ASP A 286 -27.15 13.72 3.22
CA ASP A 286 -27.99 14.90 3.08
C ASP A 286 -28.83 15.15 4.36
N GLY A 287 -29.62 16.23 4.44
CA GLY A 287 -30.41 16.52 5.63
C GLY A 287 -31.54 15.55 5.91
N LYS A 288 -31.89 14.67 4.98
CA LYS A 288 -32.77 13.51 5.24
C LYS A 288 -32.01 12.35 5.88
N GLY A 289 -30.68 12.42 5.92
CA GLY A 289 -29.79 11.38 6.40
C GLY A 289 -29.46 10.32 5.35
N GLU A 290 -29.84 10.55 4.09
CA GLU A 290 -29.59 9.62 2.98
C GLU A 290 -28.18 9.81 2.44
N ILE A 291 -27.53 8.71 2.04
CA ILE A 291 -26.19 8.77 1.46
C ILE A 291 -26.26 9.34 0.05
N ARG A 292 -25.57 10.45 -0.17
CA ARG A 292 -25.26 11.02 -1.48
C ARG A 292 -23.88 10.59 -1.94
N ARG A 293 -23.74 10.39 -3.26
CA ARG A 293 -22.47 10.05 -3.91
C ARG A 293 -22.34 10.87 -5.19
N ASP A 294 -21.28 11.65 -5.27
CA ASP A 294 -20.94 12.42 -6.47
C ASP A 294 -19.66 11.84 -7.08
N ASP A 295 -19.69 11.41 -8.35
CA ASP A 295 -18.47 11.04 -9.09
C ASP A 295 -17.78 12.30 -9.60
N LEU A 296 -16.73 12.72 -8.90
CA LEU A 296 -16.02 13.97 -9.16
C LEU A 296 -15.29 13.96 -10.51
N PHE A 297 -14.96 12.77 -11.02
CA PHE A 297 -14.24 12.62 -12.28
C PHE A 297 -15.15 12.43 -13.48
N ALA A 298 -16.46 12.20 -13.26
CA ALA A 298 -17.44 12.14 -14.35
C ALA A 298 -17.49 13.46 -15.12
N ASN A 299 -17.58 14.61 -14.41
CA ASN A 299 -17.62 15.94 -15.04
C ASN A 299 -16.31 16.25 -15.79
N LEU A 300 -15.16 15.87 -15.23
CA LEU A 300 -13.86 16.02 -15.88
C LEU A 300 -13.84 15.27 -17.22
N LYS A 301 -14.23 13.99 -17.22
CA LYS A 301 -14.29 13.15 -18.43
C LYS A 301 -15.33 13.65 -19.43
N GLN A 302 -16.46 14.16 -18.96
CA GLN A 302 -17.47 14.77 -19.84
C GLN A 302 -16.92 16.02 -20.54
N GLN A 303 -16.15 16.85 -19.83
CA GLN A 303 -15.65 18.12 -20.35
C GLN A 303 -14.45 17.97 -21.29
N PHE A 304 -13.54 17.04 -21.00
CA PHE A 304 -12.27 16.90 -21.73
C PHE A 304 -12.15 15.61 -22.55
N GLY A 305 -13.19 14.78 -22.58
CA GLY A 305 -13.24 13.52 -23.30
C GLY A 305 -12.75 12.31 -22.47
N PRO A 306 -12.61 11.14 -23.11
CA PRO A 306 -12.09 9.96 -22.44
C PRO A 306 -10.63 10.20 -22.03
N LEU A 307 -10.43 10.42 -20.73
CA LEU A 307 -9.12 10.64 -20.13
C LEU A 307 -8.81 9.51 -19.15
N ALA A 308 -7.61 8.93 -19.28
CA ALA A 308 -7.09 8.03 -18.27
C ALA A 308 -6.55 8.86 -17.09
N ILE A 309 -7.23 8.83 -15.95
CA ILE A 309 -6.75 9.53 -14.76
C ILE A 309 -5.62 8.70 -14.15
N VAL A 310 -4.44 9.31 -14.02
CA VAL A 310 -3.23 8.60 -13.60
C VAL A 310 -2.92 8.84 -12.12
N SER A 311 -3.11 10.07 -11.66
CA SER A 311 -2.89 10.45 -10.27
C SER A 311 -3.65 11.75 -9.98
N TRP A 312 -3.91 11.98 -8.70
CA TRP A 312 -4.55 13.21 -8.25
C TRP A 312 -4.12 13.53 -6.82
N VAL A 313 -4.35 14.77 -6.40
CA VAL A 313 -4.19 15.22 -5.01
C VAL A 313 -5.28 16.24 -4.70
N GLY A 314 -5.71 16.31 -3.45
CA GLY A 314 -6.55 17.39 -2.94
C GLY A 314 -5.85 18.15 -1.83
N ASP A 315 -6.29 19.38 -1.58
CA ASP A 315 -5.91 20.14 -0.40
C ASP A 315 -6.60 19.59 0.87
N GLU A 316 -6.29 20.16 2.03
CA GLU A 316 -6.83 19.69 3.32
C GLU A 316 -8.37 19.67 3.36
N ARG A 317 -9.02 20.56 2.61
CA ARG A 317 -10.48 20.69 2.55
C ARG A 317 -11.10 19.97 1.36
N MET A 318 -10.28 19.34 0.52
CA MET A 318 -10.67 18.77 -0.76
C MET A 318 -11.53 19.74 -1.61
N ALA A 319 -11.24 21.03 -1.47
CA ALA A 319 -11.83 22.14 -2.20
C ALA A 319 -11.04 22.38 -3.48
N TRP A 320 -9.72 22.37 -3.37
CA TRP A 320 -8.82 22.36 -4.52
C TRP A 320 -8.37 20.93 -4.80
N ILE A 321 -8.74 20.39 -5.97
CA ILE A 321 -8.34 19.06 -6.44
C ILE A 321 -7.58 19.22 -7.74
N VAL A 322 -6.43 18.57 -7.85
CA VAL A 322 -5.58 18.57 -9.04
C VAL A 322 -5.39 17.15 -9.53
N VAL A 323 -5.60 16.95 -10.83
CA VAL A 323 -5.54 15.65 -11.51
C VAL A 323 -4.51 15.73 -12.63
N VAL A 324 -3.68 14.69 -12.74
CA VAL A 324 -2.94 14.41 -13.99
C VAL A 324 -3.65 13.33 -14.77
N SER A 325 -3.86 13.59 -16.05
CA SER A 325 -4.54 12.70 -16.97
C SER A 325 -3.66 12.37 -18.16
N CYS A 326 -3.87 11.18 -18.70
CA CYS A 326 -3.23 10.72 -19.91
C CYS A 326 -4.24 10.73 -21.07
N PRO A 327 -4.22 11.74 -21.96
CA PRO A 327 -5.02 11.70 -23.17
C PRO A 327 -4.41 10.69 -24.16
N GLU A 328 -5.27 9.94 -24.86
CA GLU A 328 -4.90 8.78 -25.70
C GLU A 328 -3.76 9.04 -26.72
N THR A 329 -3.55 10.29 -27.12
CA THR A 329 -2.58 10.68 -28.16
C THR A 329 -1.24 11.20 -27.62
N ARG A 330 -1.09 11.45 -26.31
CA ARG A 330 0.11 12.11 -25.76
C ARG A 330 0.94 11.24 -24.83
N CYS A 331 0.37 10.16 -24.34
CA CYS A 331 1.07 9.28 -23.43
C CYS A 331 0.54 7.85 -23.54
N ARG A 332 1.34 6.92 -23.03
CA ARG A 332 1.01 5.50 -23.01
C ARG A 332 1.56 4.86 -21.74
N GLY A 333 0.80 3.94 -21.17
CA GLY A 333 1.33 3.02 -20.17
C GLY A 333 2.31 2.06 -20.84
N VAL A 334 3.52 1.93 -20.31
CA VAL A 334 4.56 1.03 -20.84
C VAL A 334 4.86 -0.15 -19.94
N SER A 335 4.46 -0.08 -18.67
CA SER A 335 4.53 -1.18 -17.71
C SER A 335 3.63 -0.89 -16.51
N VAL A 336 3.57 -1.81 -15.55
CA VAL A 336 2.88 -1.58 -14.27
C VAL A 336 3.54 -0.39 -13.57
N GLY A 337 2.83 0.73 -13.47
CA GLY A 337 3.31 1.98 -12.87
C GLY A 337 4.20 2.85 -13.77
N GLY A 338 4.54 2.39 -14.98
CA GLY A 338 5.40 3.11 -15.93
C GLY A 338 4.61 3.76 -17.07
N TRP A 339 4.99 5.00 -17.39
CA TRP A 339 4.31 5.84 -18.39
C TRP A 339 5.34 6.59 -19.24
N GLU A 340 5.01 6.81 -20.51
CA GLU A 340 5.81 7.61 -21.45
C GLU A 340 4.96 8.73 -22.07
N GLY A 341 5.60 9.82 -22.49
CA GLY A 341 4.96 10.96 -23.13
C GLY A 341 4.71 12.14 -22.18
N GLU A 342 3.56 12.78 -22.31
CA GLU A 342 3.16 13.94 -21.50
C GLU A 342 1.76 13.76 -20.90
N PHE A 343 1.59 14.17 -19.64
CA PHE A 343 0.29 14.27 -18.98
C PHE A 343 -0.30 15.67 -19.11
N GLU A 344 -1.63 15.74 -19.19
CA GLU A 344 -2.36 16.99 -18.97
C GLU A 344 -2.67 17.16 -17.48
N VAL A 345 -2.58 18.40 -17.00
CA VAL A 345 -2.93 18.74 -15.61
C VAL A 345 -4.26 19.49 -15.62
N HIS A 346 -5.18 19.06 -14.77
CA HIS A 346 -6.49 19.68 -14.57
C HIS A 346 -6.68 20.04 -13.11
N ALA A 347 -7.42 21.11 -12.85
CA ALA A 347 -7.74 21.56 -11.50
C ALA A 347 -9.24 21.84 -11.35
N SER A 348 -9.73 21.66 -10.13
CA SER A 348 -11.04 22.06 -9.66
C SER A 348 -10.87 22.80 -8.34
N GLU A 349 -11.48 23.98 -8.19
CA GLU A 349 -11.41 24.82 -6.97
C GLU A 349 -12.74 24.85 -6.20
N ASP A 350 -13.69 23.99 -6.59
CA ASP A 350 -15.03 23.89 -6.03
C ASP A 350 -15.38 22.46 -5.58
N GLY A 351 -14.35 21.68 -5.24
CA GLY A 351 -14.48 20.33 -4.72
C GLY A 351 -14.86 19.29 -5.78
N GLY A 352 -14.39 19.47 -7.02
CA GLY A 352 -14.54 18.51 -8.12
C GLY A 352 -15.77 18.74 -9.01
N MET A 353 -16.49 19.85 -8.86
CA MET A 353 -17.73 20.10 -9.61
C MET A 353 -17.45 20.73 -10.97
N THR A 354 -16.53 21.69 -11.04
CA THR A 354 -16.03 22.27 -12.28
C THR A 354 -14.54 22.04 -12.44
N TRP A 355 -14.12 21.85 -13.69
CA TRP A 355 -12.74 21.53 -14.04
C TRP A 355 -12.20 22.49 -15.09
N HIS A 356 -10.91 22.79 -15.00
CA HIS A 356 -10.19 23.57 -16.00
C HIS A 356 -8.78 22.97 -16.21
N ARG A 357 -8.16 23.24 -17.35
CA ARG A 357 -6.73 22.91 -17.56
C ARG A 357 -5.88 23.81 -16.67
N PHE A 358 -4.83 23.26 -16.05
CA PHE A 358 -4.00 23.97 -15.10
C PHE A 358 -2.52 23.94 -15.52
N PRO A 359 -1.87 25.07 -15.81
CA PRO A 359 -2.44 26.41 -15.90
C PRO A 359 -3.40 26.52 -17.10
N PRO A 360 -4.26 27.56 -17.16
CA PRO A 360 -5.27 27.73 -18.22
C PRO A 360 -4.68 28.09 -19.60
N VAL A 361 -3.37 27.89 -19.80
CA VAL A 361 -2.64 28.20 -21.02
C VAL A 361 -2.35 26.90 -21.79
N PRO A 362 -2.51 26.84 -23.12
CA PRO A 362 -2.09 25.69 -23.91
C PRO A 362 -0.61 25.37 -23.69
N GLY A 363 -0.27 24.08 -23.52
CA GLY A 363 1.10 23.63 -23.24
C GLY A 363 1.43 23.42 -21.77
N SER A 364 0.43 23.36 -20.90
CA SER A 364 0.51 23.02 -19.46
C SER A 364 0.93 21.57 -19.14
N ALA A 365 1.43 20.84 -20.12
CA ALA A 365 1.71 19.43 -19.97
C ALA A 365 2.94 19.20 -19.08
N VAL A 366 2.94 18.08 -18.36
CA VAL A 366 4.09 17.64 -17.55
C VAL A 366 4.59 16.31 -18.09
N PRO A 367 5.88 15.95 -17.89
CA PRO A 367 6.36 14.63 -18.27
C PRO A 367 5.46 13.53 -17.72
N ALA A 368 5.24 12.44 -18.48
CA ALA A 368 4.41 11.32 -18.06
C ALA A 368 4.98 10.53 -16.84
N THR A 369 6.00 11.05 -16.18
CA THR A 369 6.59 10.53 -14.94
C THR A 369 6.45 11.53 -13.78
N ALA A 370 5.71 12.63 -13.98
CA ALA A 370 5.44 13.66 -13.00
C ALA A 370 4.01 13.56 -12.44
N PHE A 371 3.90 13.34 -11.14
CA PHE A 371 2.62 13.16 -10.44
C PHE A 371 2.42 14.27 -9.41
N PRO A 372 1.19 14.76 -9.20
CA PRO A 372 0.91 15.72 -8.15
C PRO A 372 1.08 15.04 -6.79
N ALA A 373 1.80 15.70 -5.88
CA ALA A 373 2.14 15.15 -4.57
C ALA A 373 1.51 15.96 -3.42
N ALA A 374 1.41 17.28 -3.56
CA ALA A 374 0.75 18.16 -2.59
C ALA A 374 0.25 19.45 -3.25
N ILE A 375 -0.73 20.10 -2.64
CA ILE A 375 -1.17 21.45 -2.99
C ILE A 375 -0.68 22.40 -1.89
N THR A 376 0.10 23.41 -2.26
CA THR A 376 0.64 24.43 -1.35
C THR A 376 0.10 25.82 -1.71
N ALA A 377 0.39 26.82 -0.89
CA ALA A 377 -0.01 28.20 -1.17
C ALA A 377 0.66 28.77 -2.44
N GLU A 378 1.83 28.23 -2.80
CA GLU A 378 2.64 28.65 -3.95
C GLU A 378 2.27 27.92 -5.25
N GLY A 379 1.52 26.81 -5.18
CA GLY A 379 1.11 26.03 -6.34
C GLY A 379 1.00 24.53 -6.06
N VAL A 380 1.09 23.73 -7.12
CA VAL A 380 1.02 22.27 -7.01
C VAL A 380 2.42 21.70 -6.96
N LEU A 381 2.78 21.06 -5.85
CA LEU A 381 4.05 20.35 -5.74
C LEU A 381 3.97 19.03 -6.51
N MET A 382 4.74 18.95 -7.58
CA MET A 382 4.87 17.78 -8.44
C MET A 382 6.07 16.94 -8.03
N ARG A 383 5.92 15.62 -8.15
CA ARG A 383 6.96 14.60 -7.95
C ARG A 383 7.27 13.93 -9.28
N HIS A 384 8.45 14.18 -9.83
CA HIS A 384 8.94 13.60 -11.09
C HIS A 384 9.88 12.43 -10.80
N PHE A 385 9.46 11.22 -11.18
CA PHE A 385 10.27 10.01 -11.10
C PHE A 385 11.44 10.06 -12.10
N LEU A 386 12.66 9.92 -11.59
CA LEU A 386 13.91 9.95 -12.36
C LEU A 386 14.57 8.58 -12.52
N GLY A 387 13.90 7.51 -12.07
CA GLY A 387 14.47 6.16 -11.99
C GLY A 387 14.95 5.81 -10.57
N HIS A 388 15.84 4.83 -10.51
CA HIS A 388 16.44 4.33 -9.26
C HIS A 388 17.88 4.81 -9.14
N ASP A 389 18.38 4.95 -7.91
CA ASP A 389 19.81 5.15 -7.62
C ASP A 389 20.57 3.82 -7.56
N ALA A 390 21.87 3.89 -7.25
CA ALA A 390 22.75 2.72 -7.19
C ALA A 390 22.40 1.74 -6.04
N GLU A 391 21.61 2.18 -5.07
CA GLU A 391 21.12 1.39 -3.94
C GLU A 391 19.66 0.96 -4.15
N ASP A 392 19.14 1.07 -5.39
CA ASP A 392 17.74 0.80 -5.75
C ASP A 392 16.73 1.73 -5.05
N GLY A 393 17.20 2.87 -4.51
CA GLY A 393 16.37 3.93 -3.96
C GLY A 393 15.68 4.72 -5.06
N ILE A 394 14.40 5.05 -4.88
CA ILE A 394 13.65 5.80 -5.88
C ILE A 394 14.11 7.26 -5.87
N ARG A 395 14.49 7.74 -7.05
CA ARG A 395 14.87 9.14 -7.24
C ARG A 395 13.70 9.97 -7.72
N TYR A 396 13.43 11.03 -6.98
CA TYR A 396 12.45 12.04 -7.35
C TYR A 396 13.10 13.41 -7.52
N ARG A 397 12.65 14.16 -8.52
CA ARG A 397 12.78 15.62 -8.57
C ARG A 397 11.45 16.23 -8.17
N PHE A 398 11.46 17.21 -7.28
CA PHE A 398 10.26 17.94 -6.90
C PHE A 398 10.26 19.34 -7.50
N PHE A 399 9.10 19.80 -7.96
CA PHE A 399 8.96 21.15 -8.52
C PHE A 399 7.54 21.68 -8.33
N LEU A 400 7.38 23.00 -8.26
CA LEU A 400 6.09 23.67 -8.25
C LEU A 400 5.56 23.82 -9.67
N HIS A 401 4.33 23.40 -9.90
CA HIS A 401 3.58 23.65 -11.13
C HIS A 401 2.58 24.80 -10.88
N PRO A 402 2.50 25.82 -11.77
CA PRO A 402 3.08 25.88 -13.12
C PRO A 402 4.49 26.47 -13.24
N THR A 403 5.09 26.97 -12.16
CA THR A 403 6.30 27.81 -12.26
C THR A 403 7.54 27.03 -12.72
N GLY A 404 7.53 25.71 -12.57
CA GLY A 404 8.70 24.85 -12.78
C GLY A 404 9.78 25.02 -11.73
N GLN A 405 9.53 25.83 -10.69
CA GLN A 405 10.50 26.11 -9.64
C GLN A 405 10.81 24.83 -8.89
N GLU A 406 12.09 24.48 -8.85
CA GLU A 406 12.55 23.29 -8.14
C GLU A 406 12.38 23.42 -6.63
N VAL A 407 11.94 22.34 -5.99
CA VAL A 407 11.79 22.23 -4.54
C VAL A 407 12.74 21.15 -4.07
N VAL A 408 13.63 21.51 -3.14
CA VAL A 408 14.59 20.57 -2.57
C VAL A 408 13.93 19.87 -1.40
N ALA A 409 13.83 18.53 -1.48
CA ALA A 409 13.37 17.73 -0.35
C ALA A 409 14.36 17.85 0.83
N PRO A 410 13.87 17.89 2.09
CA PRO A 410 14.73 18.06 3.26
C PRO A 410 15.57 16.82 3.60
N GLY A 411 15.28 15.69 2.96
CA GLY A 411 16.00 14.43 3.14
C GLY A 411 15.98 13.58 1.87
N LEU A 412 16.76 12.51 1.88
CA LEU A 412 16.65 11.46 0.87
C LEU A 412 15.39 10.62 1.15
N ARG A 413 14.74 10.13 0.10
CA ARG A 413 13.64 9.14 0.19
C ARG A 413 12.45 9.61 1.04
N VAL A 414 12.22 10.92 1.06
CA VAL A 414 11.01 11.52 1.64
C VAL A 414 10.08 11.99 0.53
N THR A 415 8.79 11.95 0.83
CA THR A 415 7.70 12.37 -0.03
C THR A 415 6.89 13.45 0.68
N PRO A 416 6.48 14.50 -0.04
CA PRO A 416 5.65 15.54 0.53
C PRO A 416 4.21 15.05 0.68
N ARG A 417 3.54 15.50 1.73
CA ARG A 417 2.12 15.28 1.97
C ARG A 417 1.51 16.47 2.70
N ILE A 418 0.24 16.75 2.43
CA ILE A 418 -0.54 17.69 3.25
C ILE A 418 -1.12 16.93 4.45
N VAL A 419 -0.80 17.43 5.64
CA VAL A 419 -1.24 16.86 6.91
C VAL A 419 -2.09 17.92 7.62
N PRO A 420 -3.36 17.63 7.93
CA PRO A 420 -4.25 18.57 8.61
C PRO A 420 -3.60 19.22 9.84
N GLY A 421 -3.66 20.54 9.92
CA GLY A 421 -3.04 21.34 11.00
C GLY A 421 -1.51 21.45 11.00
N PHE A 422 -0.80 20.69 10.15
CA PHE A 422 0.64 20.85 9.89
C PHE A 422 0.91 21.57 8.56
N GLY A 423 0.01 21.44 7.58
CA GLY A 423 0.26 21.84 6.20
C GLY A 423 1.16 20.84 5.50
N LEU A 424 2.14 21.33 4.72
CA LEU A 424 3.11 20.48 4.05
C LEU A 424 4.06 19.81 5.07
N ALA A 425 4.13 18.49 5.03
CA ALA A 425 5.12 17.69 5.74
C ALA A 425 5.85 16.78 4.74
N TRP A 426 7.08 16.39 5.08
CA TRP A 426 7.87 15.43 4.32
C TRP A 426 8.05 14.16 5.14
N GLU A 427 7.54 13.06 4.63
CA GLU A 427 7.52 11.76 5.33
C GLU A 427 8.22 10.71 4.48
N TRP A 428 8.74 9.67 5.12
CA TRP A 428 9.37 8.55 4.42
C TRP A 428 8.44 7.88 3.40
N ASP A 429 8.98 7.48 2.24
CA ASP A 429 8.23 6.72 1.23
C ASP A 429 8.14 5.23 1.62
N GLU A 430 6.95 4.80 2.03
CA GLU A 430 6.65 3.42 2.43
C GLU A 430 6.87 2.38 1.32
N THR A 431 6.98 2.81 0.05
CA THR A 431 7.26 1.88 -1.06
C THR A 431 8.69 1.32 -1.00
N GLU A 432 9.59 1.96 -0.25
CA GLU A 432 10.98 1.53 -0.07
C GLU A 432 11.16 0.63 1.16
N ASN A 433 10.46 -0.51 1.15
CA ASN A 433 10.35 -1.46 2.26
C ASN A 433 11.66 -2.22 2.62
N ARG A 434 12.86 -1.66 2.37
CA ARG A 434 14.15 -2.37 2.40
C ARG A 434 15.12 -1.82 3.43
N GLY A 435 14.93 -2.16 4.70
CA GLY A 435 15.99 -2.13 5.73
C GLY A 435 16.78 -0.84 5.92
N TYR A 436 16.17 0.32 5.66
CA TYR A 436 16.84 1.61 5.82
C TYR A 436 16.75 2.15 7.25
N ALA A 437 17.74 2.96 7.60
CA ALA A 437 17.78 3.71 8.86
C ALA A 437 16.53 4.57 9.05
N PRO A 438 16.12 4.89 10.29
CA PRO A 438 15.04 5.84 10.57
C PRO A 438 15.18 7.11 9.73
N ILE A 439 14.19 7.39 8.88
CA ILE A 439 14.08 8.68 8.23
C ILE A 439 13.11 9.51 9.06
N PRO A 440 13.56 10.62 9.68
CA PRO A 440 12.66 11.47 10.44
C PRO A 440 11.60 12.09 9.52
N GLY A 441 10.44 12.43 10.10
CA GLY A 441 9.51 13.34 9.45
C GLY A 441 10.03 14.77 9.53
N TYR A 442 9.74 15.58 8.52
CA TYR A 442 10.08 17.00 8.47
C TYR A 442 8.84 17.86 8.26
N ASP A 443 8.85 19.08 8.80
CA ASP A 443 7.83 20.08 8.49
C ASP A 443 8.08 20.79 7.15
N ALA A 444 7.23 21.76 6.81
CA ALA A 444 7.33 22.55 5.59
C ALA A 444 8.66 23.32 5.45
N THR A 445 9.34 23.63 6.57
CA THR A 445 10.64 24.32 6.60
C THR A 445 11.82 23.36 6.48
N GLY A 446 11.58 22.05 6.49
CA GLY A 446 12.61 21.03 6.55
C GLY A 446 13.15 20.78 7.97
N SER A 447 12.45 21.27 9.01
CA SER A 447 12.84 21.00 10.40
C SER A 447 12.33 19.62 10.83
N VAL A 448 13.18 18.87 11.54
CA VAL A 448 12.84 17.52 12.02
C VAL A 448 11.73 17.57 13.08
N LEU A 449 10.70 16.76 12.90
CA LEU A 449 9.56 16.60 13.82
C LEU A 449 9.90 15.65 14.97
N LYS A 450 10.83 16.06 15.83
CA LYS A 450 11.37 15.23 16.93
C LYS A 450 10.29 14.73 17.90
N GLN A 451 9.22 15.51 18.12
CA GLN A 451 8.16 15.10 19.05
C GLN A 451 7.45 13.79 18.67
N THR A 452 7.59 13.34 17.42
CA THR A 452 6.92 12.13 16.93
C THR A 452 7.71 10.83 17.16
N ALA A 453 8.98 10.94 17.54
CA ALA A 453 9.84 9.79 17.78
C ALA A 453 9.60 9.19 19.18
N LEU A 454 8.77 8.14 19.26
CA LEU A 454 8.42 7.48 20.54
C LEU A 454 9.53 6.58 21.06
N THR A 455 10.06 5.70 20.21
CA THR A 455 11.18 4.81 20.54
C THR A 455 12.18 4.81 19.39
N PRO A 456 13.41 4.34 19.64
CA PRO A 456 14.41 4.24 18.60
C PRO A 456 14.01 3.39 17.43
N ASN A 457 13.01 2.47 17.47
CA ASN A 457 12.58 1.55 16.39
C ASN A 457 11.21 1.86 15.79
N LEU A 458 10.50 2.86 16.30
CA LEU A 458 9.23 3.29 15.74
C LEU A 458 9.44 4.47 14.78
N GLN A 459 8.87 4.36 13.59
CA GLN A 459 8.84 5.43 12.61
C GLN A 459 7.43 6.00 12.52
N ALA A 460 7.31 7.28 12.84
CA ALA A 460 6.03 7.97 12.82
C ALA A 460 5.63 8.34 11.39
N ARG A 461 4.33 8.23 11.13
CA ARG A 461 3.63 8.85 10.01
C ARG A 461 2.50 9.68 10.58
N LEU A 462 2.48 10.97 10.28
CA LEU A 462 1.52 11.90 10.86
C LEU A 462 0.11 11.59 10.36
N ILE A 463 -0.89 12.05 11.08
CA ILE A 463 -2.28 12.01 10.64
C ILE A 463 -2.86 13.43 10.67
N ALA A 464 -2.70 14.12 11.79
CA ALA A 464 -3.12 15.51 11.96
C ALA A 464 -2.45 16.17 13.18
N ARG A 465 -2.52 17.51 13.23
CA ARG A 465 -2.32 18.32 14.43
C ARG A 465 -3.60 19.07 14.76
N THR A 466 -4.06 18.98 15.99
CA THR A 466 -5.21 19.77 16.47
C THR A 466 -4.78 21.16 16.94
N PRO A 467 -5.72 22.12 17.09
CA PRO A 467 -5.40 23.48 17.53
C PRO A 467 -4.75 23.57 18.92
N ASP A 468 -5.01 22.59 19.79
CA ASP A 468 -4.35 22.44 21.10
C ASP A 468 -2.91 21.93 21.03
N GLY A 469 -2.43 21.60 19.82
CA GLY A 469 -1.10 21.08 19.57
C GLY A 469 -0.97 19.56 19.69
N SER A 470 -2.04 18.83 20.03
CA SER A 470 -1.99 17.36 20.03
C SER A 470 -1.76 16.83 18.61
N ILE A 471 -1.00 15.75 18.49
CA ILE A 471 -0.65 15.14 17.21
C ILE A 471 -1.18 13.72 17.17
N TYR A 472 -1.86 13.40 16.07
CA TYR A 472 -2.30 12.04 15.74
C TYR A 472 -1.29 11.45 14.77
N ALA A 473 -0.89 10.22 14.99
CA ALA A 473 0.06 9.53 14.13
C ALA A 473 -0.17 8.01 14.14
N THR A 474 0.40 7.37 13.13
CA THR A 474 0.71 5.93 13.15
C THR A 474 2.20 5.75 13.35
N TRP A 475 2.61 4.62 13.93
CA TRP A 475 4.00 4.26 14.06
C TRP A 475 4.22 2.86 13.52
N ARG A 476 5.17 2.72 12.60
CA ARG A 476 5.58 1.42 12.08
C ARG A 476 6.88 0.98 12.73
N TYR A 477 6.96 -0.28 13.11
CA TYR A 477 8.19 -0.89 13.60
C TYR A 477 9.23 -1.07 12.48
N VAL A 478 10.49 -0.73 12.77
CA VAL A 478 11.63 -0.86 11.85
C VAL A 478 12.64 -1.83 12.46
N LYS A 479 12.84 -2.98 11.79
CA LYS A 479 13.53 -4.17 12.32
C LYS A 479 15.03 -3.99 12.58
N ASP A 480 15.71 -3.16 11.81
CA ASP A 480 17.18 -3.11 11.76
C ASP A 480 17.84 -2.17 12.79
N ARG A 481 17.19 -1.88 13.93
CA ARG A 481 17.83 -1.08 15.00
C ARG A 481 17.95 -1.88 16.29
N ALA A 482 18.68 -1.32 17.27
CA ALA A 482 19.02 -1.99 18.54
C ALA A 482 17.80 -2.70 19.12
N THR A 483 18.00 -3.86 19.77
CA THR A 483 16.92 -4.70 20.31
C THR A 483 15.89 -3.86 21.07
N ASP A 484 14.78 -3.55 20.41
CA ASP A 484 13.64 -2.91 21.02
C ASP A 484 12.76 -4.05 21.56
N PRO A 485 12.35 -4.02 22.84
CA PRO A 485 11.51 -5.06 23.41
C PRO A 485 10.09 -5.11 22.82
N HIS A 486 9.70 -4.13 22.00
CA HIS A 486 8.37 -4.04 21.41
C HIS A 486 8.16 -5.03 20.24
N PRO A 487 6.96 -5.63 20.12
CA PRO A 487 6.65 -6.51 19.01
C PRO A 487 6.72 -5.74 17.68
N PRO A 488 7.12 -6.41 16.58
CA PRO A 488 7.17 -5.83 15.25
C PRO A 488 5.76 -5.65 14.68
N THR A 489 5.06 -4.63 15.15
CA THR A 489 3.68 -4.28 14.76
C THR A 489 3.56 -2.79 14.44
N ASP A 490 2.41 -2.41 13.87
CA ASP A 490 2.05 -1.03 13.64
C ASP A 490 1.26 -0.51 14.86
N TYR A 491 1.36 0.78 15.16
CA TYR A 491 0.66 1.43 16.26
C TYR A 491 -0.11 2.65 15.74
N VAL A 492 -1.20 3.01 16.41
CA VAL A 492 -1.96 4.24 16.15
C VAL A 492 -2.28 4.93 17.46
N GLY A 493 -2.31 6.25 17.47
CA GLY A 493 -2.54 6.97 18.70
C GLY A 493 -2.37 8.48 18.63
N ARG A 494 -2.27 9.07 19.82
CA ARG A 494 -2.15 10.52 20.03
C ARG A 494 -1.00 10.82 20.99
N ILE A 495 -0.21 11.82 20.64
CA ILE A 495 0.80 12.45 21.50
C ILE A 495 0.38 13.90 21.80
N ASP A 496 0.81 14.44 22.92
CA ASP A 496 0.60 15.85 23.25
C ASP A 496 1.55 16.77 22.46
N SER A 497 1.42 18.08 22.65
CA SER A 497 2.26 19.08 22.00
C SER A 497 3.75 18.98 22.34
N ASN A 498 4.10 18.26 23.40
CA ASN A 498 5.48 18.03 23.86
C ASN A 498 6.04 16.68 23.37
N GLY A 499 5.26 15.90 22.61
CA GLY A 499 5.64 14.59 22.12
C GLY A 499 5.44 13.46 23.13
N LYS A 500 4.75 13.71 24.25
CA LYS A 500 4.44 12.65 25.21
C LYS A 500 3.24 11.85 24.69
N PRO A 501 3.35 10.51 24.53
CA PRO A 501 2.19 9.69 24.21
C PRO A 501 1.08 9.87 25.25
N MET A 502 -0.16 9.92 24.76
CA MET A 502 -1.38 10.02 25.57
C MET A 502 -2.19 8.74 25.48
N VAL A 503 -2.27 8.17 24.28
CA VAL A 503 -2.94 6.89 24.01
C VAL A 503 -2.25 6.22 22.83
N LEU A 504 -2.04 4.91 22.95
CA LEU A 504 -1.46 4.07 21.91
C LEU A 504 -2.26 2.78 21.80
N PHE A 505 -2.53 2.39 20.55
CA PHE A 505 -3.14 1.13 20.25
C PHE A 505 -2.32 0.32 19.27
N THR A 506 -2.32 -0.99 19.46
CA THR A 506 -1.89 -1.99 18.48
C THR A 506 -3.13 -2.61 17.80
N PRO A 507 -3.02 -3.07 16.55
CA PRO A 507 -4.09 -3.74 15.82
C PRO A 507 -4.73 -4.92 16.54
N GLY A 508 -3.94 -5.67 17.32
CA GLY A 508 -4.37 -6.97 17.83
C GLY A 508 -4.72 -7.94 16.69
N PRO A 509 -5.86 -8.66 16.76
CA PRO A 509 -6.29 -9.60 15.71
C PRO A 509 -6.91 -8.92 14.49
N ILE A 510 -7.14 -7.60 14.57
CA ILE A 510 -7.61 -6.83 13.42
C ILE A 510 -6.41 -6.70 12.51
N ASP A 511 -6.49 -7.31 11.33
CA ASP A 511 -5.43 -7.16 10.35
C ASP A 511 -5.45 -5.73 9.80
N LEU A 512 -4.72 -4.85 10.49
CA LEU A 512 -4.57 -3.46 10.10
C LEU A 512 -3.43 -3.28 9.09
N VAL A 513 -3.03 -4.35 8.38
CA VAL A 513 -2.11 -4.30 7.23
C VAL A 513 -2.60 -3.33 6.13
N VAL A 514 -3.82 -2.80 6.24
CA VAL A 514 -4.34 -1.70 5.41
C VAL A 514 -4.52 -0.37 6.17
N PHE A 515 -3.68 -0.04 7.16
CA PHE A 515 -3.45 1.37 7.56
C PHE A 515 -2.72 2.16 6.45
N LYS A 516 -3.19 2.06 5.21
CA LYS A 516 -2.81 2.99 4.18
C LYS A 516 -3.56 4.28 4.47
N ARG A 517 -2.96 5.11 5.33
CA ARG A 517 -3.32 6.51 5.61
C ARG A 517 -4.67 6.65 6.34
N PRO A 518 -4.73 6.44 7.67
CA PRO A 518 -5.88 6.91 8.43
C PRO A 518 -6.03 8.43 8.27
N PHE A 519 -7.27 8.88 8.15
CA PHE A 519 -7.63 10.29 8.01
C PHE A 519 -8.22 10.79 9.32
N PHE A 520 -7.82 11.99 9.72
CA PHE A 520 -8.38 12.66 10.88
C PHE A 520 -9.84 13.02 10.60
N ALA A 521 -10.74 12.52 11.44
CA ALA A 521 -12.17 12.69 11.27
C ALA A 521 -12.80 13.48 12.44
N GLY A 522 -12.02 13.83 13.45
CA GLY A 522 -12.45 14.59 14.61
C GLY A 522 -11.62 14.26 15.85
N ALA A 523 -11.95 14.90 16.97
CA ALA A 523 -11.27 14.63 18.23
C ALA A 523 -11.36 13.13 18.59
N ASP A 524 -10.20 12.47 18.69
CA ASP A 524 -10.08 11.03 18.96
C ASP A 524 -10.77 10.11 17.95
N LEU A 525 -11.10 10.60 16.75
CA LEU A 525 -11.80 9.84 15.73
C LEU A 525 -11.03 9.86 14.40
N LEU A 526 -10.73 8.66 13.90
CA LEU A 526 -10.09 8.47 12.60
C LEU A 526 -11.02 7.70 11.66
N LEU A 527 -10.85 7.89 10.35
CA LEU A 527 -11.46 7.02 9.34
C LEU A 527 -10.35 6.35 8.52
N THR A 528 -10.46 5.05 8.30
CA THR A 528 -9.47 4.30 7.53
C THR A 528 -10.10 3.07 6.88
N ASN A 529 -9.32 2.28 6.15
CA ASN A 529 -9.71 0.95 5.70
C ASN A 529 -9.15 -0.09 6.65
N VAL A 530 -9.94 -1.12 6.95
CA VAL A 530 -9.53 -2.20 7.86
C VAL A 530 -9.80 -3.53 7.19
N ASN A 531 -8.90 -4.51 7.32
CA ASN A 531 -9.18 -5.87 6.87
C ASN A 531 -9.83 -6.62 8.03
N LEU A 532 -11.10 -6.99 7.86
CA LEU A 532 -11.85 -7.71 8.87
C LEU A 532 -11.79 -9.22 8.62
N PRO A 533 -11.85 -10.04 9.68
CA PRO A 533 -12.19 -11.44 9.54
C PRO A 533 -13.56 -11.54 8.84
N ALA A 534 -13.55 -11.98 7.58
CA ALA A 534 -14.74 -11.98 6.76
C ALA A 534 -15.77 -12.99 7.29
N THR A 535 -17.02 -12.58 7.45
CA THR A 535 -18.11 -13.46 7.91
C THR A 535 -18.75 -14.27 6.77
N SER A 536 -18.58 -13.88 5.51
CA SER A 536 -19.24 -14.54 4.35
C SER A 536 -18.48 -14.42 3.01
N GLY A 537 -17.17 -14.24 3.02
CA GLY A 537 -16.35 -14.13 1.80
C GLY A 537 -14.86 -14.28 2.12
N PRO A 538 -13.95 -14.23 1.14
CA PRO A 538 -12.53 -14.33 1.44
C PRO A 538 -12.05 -13.10 2.24
N PHE A 539 -12.55 -11.91 1.93
CA PHE A 539 -12.07 -10.67 2.51
C PHE A 539 -13.20 -9.67 2.69
N ASP A 540 -13.12 -8.90 3.77
CA ASP A 540 -14.02 -7.80 4.05
C ASP A 540 -13.18 -6.59 4.43
N VAL A 541 -13.01 -5.65 3.49
CA VAL A 541 -12.19 -4.45 3.67
C VAL A 541 -13.08 -3.20 3.69
N PRO A 542 -13.91 -2.99 4.73
CA PRO A 542 -14.73 -1.79 4.81
C PRO A 542 -13.88 -0.57 5.17
N ALA A 543 -14.44 0.60 4.90
CA ALA A 543 -14.05 1.77 5.65
C ALA A 543 -14.52 1.60 7.11
N ALA A 544 -13.74 2.05 8.09
CA ALA A 544 -14.07 1.94 9.50
C ALA A 544 -13.67 3.20 10.27
N LEU A 545 -14.50 3.54 11.26
CA LEU A 545 -14.19 4.53 12.27
C LEU A 545 -13.29 3.89 13.34
N VAL A 546 -12.20 4.56 13.69
CA VAL A 546 -11.34 4.18 14.80
C VAL A 546 -11.49 5.24 15.89
N ASP A 547 -12.15 4.87 16.98
CA ASP A 547 -12.33 5.72 18.15
C ASP A 547 -11.17 5.46 19.13
N LEU A 548 -10.23 6.41 19.19
CA LEU A 548 -9.06 6.36 20.06
C LEU A 548 -9.39 6.57 21.53
N LYS A 549 -10.59 7.03 21.87
CA LYS A 549 -11.04 7.13 23.27
C LYS A 549 -11.46 5.78 23.82
N SER A 550 -12.21 5.00 23.04
CA SER A 550 -12.73 3.68 23.45
C SER A 550 -11.89 2.49 22.99
N GLY A 551 -11.01 2.70 22.01
CA GLY A 551 -10.25 1.64 21.32
C GLY A 551 -11.13 0.77 20.44
N LEU A 552 -12.25 1.31 19.93
CA LEU A 552 -13.18 0.56 19.07
C LEU A 552 -12.92 0.85 17.60
N VAL A 553 -13.00 -0.20 16.79
CA VAL A 553 -13.00 -0.15 15.32
C VAL A 553 -14.40 -0.52 14.84
N GLN A 554 -15.08 0.42 14.19
CA GLN A 554 -16.48 0.29 13.79
C GLN A 554 -16.62 0.37 12.27
N PRO A 555 -16.97 -0.73 11.59
CA PRO A 555 -17.13 -0.74 10.14
C PRO A 555 -18.27 0.18 9.69
N VAL A 556 -18.06 0.95 8.62
CA VAL A 556 -19.05 1.86 8.01
C VAL A 556 -19.49 1.29 6.67
N ARG A 557 -20.28 0.21 6.69
CA ARG A 557 -20.64 -0.55 5.48
C ARG A 557 -21.46 0.23 4.46
N GLU A 558 -22.17 1.27 4.87
CA GLU A 558 -22.90 2.11 3.92
C GLU A 558 -21.98 2.82 2.91
N LEU A 559 -20.68 2.98 3.23
CA LEU A 559 -19.67 3.47 2.27
C LEU A 559 -19.37 2.48 1.14
N SER A 560 -19.68 1.19 1.32
CA SER A 560 -19.57 0.18 0.25
C SER A 560 -20.75 0.21 -0.73
N GLY A 561 -21.82 0.96 -0.43
CA GLY A 561 -22.99 1.03 -1.31
C GLY A 561 -22.63 1.61 -2.68
N GLY A 562 -23.14 1.00 -3.76
CA GLY A 562 -22.89 1.42 -5.14
C GLY A 562 -21.59 0.88 -5.76
N LEU A 563 -20.73 0.24 -4.97
CA LEU A 563 -19.57 -0.50 -5.49
C LEU A 563 -20.04 -1.72 -6.28
N VAL A 564 -19.33 -2.06 -7.35
CA VAL A 564 -19.55 -3.33 -8.08
C VAL A 564 -18.80 -4.47 -7.39
N ASP A 565 -19.16 -5.72 -7.74
CA ASP A 565 -18.53 -6.93 -7.19
C ASP A 565 -17.00 -6.84 -7.18
N ASN A 566 -16.38 -7.18 -6.05
CA ASN A 566 -14.93 -7.15 -5.80
C ASN A 566 -14.26 -5.78 -5.71
N GLN A 567 -15.03 -4.69 -5.65
CA GLN A 567 -14.50 -3.39 -5.26
C GLN A 567 -14.56 -3.18 -3.74
N GLN A 568 -13.58 -2.44 -3.23
CA GLN A 568 -13.54 -1.97 -1.84
C GLN A 568 -13.57 -0.44 -1.80
N PRO A 569 -14.17 0.17 -0.75
CA PRO A 569 -14.24 1.62 -0.60
C PRO A 569 -12.90 2.15 -0.07
N PHE A 570 -11.92 2.40 -0.94
CA PHE A 570 -10.63 2.96 -0.48
C PHE A 570 -10.81 4.41 -0.03
N VAL A 571 -10.58 4.69 1.25
CA VAL A 571 -10.69 6.04 1.79
C VAL A 571 -9.51 6.86 1.30
N SER A 572 -9.80 7.97 0.63
CA SER A 572 -8.79 8.86 0.04
C SER A 572 -8.75 10.23 0.72
N GLY A 573 -9.75 10.55 1.54
CA GLY A 573 -9.83 11.79 2.30
C GLY A 573 -11.07 11.86 3.17
N VAL A 574 -11.02 12.67 4.22
CA VAL A 574 -12.18 13.03 5.06
C VAL A 574 -12.11 14.50 5.36
N VAL A 575 -13.24 15.18 5.20
CA VAL A 575 -13.43 16.56 5.63
C VAL A 575 -14.52 16.56 6.71
N PRO A 576 -14.15 16.79 7.98
CA PRO A 576 -15.12 16.89 9.06
C PRO A 576 -15.83 18.26 9.04
N GLY A 577 -17.07 18.27 9.47
CA GLY A 577 -17.95 19.43 9.52
C GLY A 577 -19.25 19.24 8.72
N ALA A 578 -20.33 19.84 9.20
CA ALA A 578 -21.58 19.91 8.47
C ALA A 578 -21.39 20.70 7.16
N VAL A 579 -22.08 20.26 6.11
CA VAL A 579 -22.06 20.90 4.80
C VAL A 579 -23.48 21.15 4.31
N VAL A 580 -23.64 22.19 3.50
CA VAL A 580 -24.84 22.43 2.69
C VAL A 580 -24.47 22.32 1.22
N ARG A 581 -25.36 21.75 0.42
CA ARG A 581 -25.16 21.58 -1.02
C ARG A 581 -25.90 22.65 -1.79
N VAL A 582 -25.24 23.26 -2.76
CA VAL A 582 -25.86 24.22 -3.69
C VAL A 582 -26.85 23.48 -4.61
N ALA A 583 -28.08 23.99 -4.68
CA ALA A 583 -29.15 23.42 -5.50
C ALA A 583 -30.03 24.54 -6.08
N THR A 584 -29.55 25.21 -7.13
CA THR A 584 -30.27 26.28 -7.83
C THR A 584 -31.13 25.77 -8.99
N GLY A 585 -30.82 24.60 -9.55
CA GLY A 585 -31.49 24.04 -10.71
C GLY A 585 -30.87 24.46 -12.06
N GLY A 586 -29.60 24.87 -12.06
CA GLY A 586 -28.81 25.12 -13.28
C GLY A 586 -27.99 26.41 -13.30
N ASP A 587 -28.34 27.38 -12.44
CA ASP A 587 -27.56 28.61 -12.26
C ASP A 587 -26.44 28.42 -11.21
N CYS A 588 -25.71 29.48 -10.90
CA CYS A 588 -24.78 29.49 -9.76
C CYS A 588 -25.32 30.34 -8.61
N LEU A 589 -25.07 29.89 -7.38
CA LEU A 589 -25.44 30.56 -6.15
C LEU A 589 -24.35 31.55 -5.75
N ASN A 590 -24.73 32.82 -5.58
CA ASN A 590 -23.85 33.82 -5.00
C ASN A 590 -23.76 33.65 -3.49
N VAL A 591 -22.55 33.41 -2.98
CA VAL A 591 -22.25 33.53 -1.55
C VAL A 591 -21.76 34.95 -1.29
N ARG A 592 -22.27 35.60 -0.26
CA ARG A 592 -22.03 37.03 0.00
C ARG A 592 -21.34 37.26 1.34
N ASP A 593 -20.62 38.37 1.47
CA ASP A 593 -19.95 38.76 2.73
C ASP A 593 -20.93 39.11 3.85
N GLU A 594 -22.10 39.66 3.51
CA GLU A 594 -23.20 39.97 4.41
C GLU A 594 -24.53 39.33 3.95
N PRO A 595 -25.51 39.10 4.87
CA PRO A 595 -26.81 38.51 4.55
C PRO A 595 -27.74 39.53 3.85
N SER A 596 -27.34 40.02 2.68
CA SER A 596 -28.09 41.00 1.88
C SER A 596 -27.88 40.77 0.39
N VAL A 597 -28.92 41.01 -0.42
CA VAL A 597 -28.84 40.90 -1.89
C VAL A 597 -27.93 41.96 -2.53
N THR A 598 -27.60 43.03 -1.81
CA THR A 598 -26.70 44.10 -2.28
C THR A 598 -25.26 43.92 -1.79
N ALA A 599 -25.02 42.95 -0.91
CA ALA A 599 -23.69 42.67 -0.35
C ALA A 599 -22.73 42.14 -1.41
N THR A 600 -21.43 42.22 -1.17
CA THR A 600 -20.42 41.80 -2.16
C THR A 600 -20.50 40.29 -2.37
N SER A 601 -20.54 39.84 -3.62
CA SER A 601 -20.43 38.41 -3.92
C SER A 601 -18.98 37.95 -3.72
N LEU A 602 -18.77 36.97 -2.84
CA LEU A 602 -17.50 36.29 -2.62
C LEU A 602 -17.19 35.28 -3.74
N GLY A 603 -18.21 34.85 -4.47
CA GLY A 603 -18.13 33.91 -5.57
C GLY A 603 -19.50 33.40 -6.00
N CYS A 604 -19.56 32.83 -7.21
CA CYS A 604 -20.75 32.17 -7.75
C CYS A 604 -20.48 30.67 -7.89
N PHE A 605 -21.17 29.85 -7.09
CA PHE A 605 -20.91 28.42 -6.96
C PHE A 605 -21.98 27.62 -7.68
N LYS A 606 -21.58 26.65 -8.50
CA LYS A 606 -22.53 25.83 -9.25
C LYS A 606 -23.28 24.85 -8.36
N ASP A 607 -24.34 24.28 -8.91
CA ASP A 607 -25.04 23.14 -8.32
C ASP A 607 -24.06 22.03 -7.92
N ALA A 608 -24.40 21.34 -6.84
CA ALA A 608 -23.62 20.30 -6.20
C ALA A 608 -22.33 20.77 -5.49
N VAL A 609 -21.93 22.04 -5.53
CA VAL A 609 -20.84 22.52 -4.67
C VAL A 609 -21.23 22.38 -3.21
N LEU A 610 -20.32 21.89 -2.37
CA LEU A 610 -20.50 21.84 -0.92
C LEU A 610 -19.91 23.08 -0.28
N LEU A 611 -20.69 23.73 0.58
CA LEU A 611 -20.28 24.85 1.42
C LEU A 611 -20.32 24.38 2.87
N ALA A 612 -19.33 24.73 3.70
CA ALA A 612 -19.35 24.31 5.10
C ALA A 612 -20.45 25.07 5.86
N ASP A 613 -21.38 24.37 6.52
CA ASP A 613 -22.42 24.99 7.35
C ASP A 613 -21.78 25.50 8.65
N ARG A 614 -22.00 26.79 8.94
CA ARG A 614 -21.49 27.41 10.17
C ARG A 614 -22.53 27.41 11.31
N GLY A 615 -23.68 26.77 11.10
CA GLY A 615 -24.73 26.56 12.09
C GLY A 615 -25.53 27.81 12.45
N GLN A 616 -25.43 28.88 11.66
CA GLN A 616 -26.13 30.14 11.88
C GLN A 616 -27.08 30.43 10.73
N SER A 617 -28.23 31.03 11.05
CA SER A 617 -29.16 31.54 10.06
C SER A 617 -29.77 32.85 10.53
N THR A 618 -30.08 33.74 9.59
CA THR A 618 -30.72 35.02 9.88
C THR A 618 -31.71 35.38 8.77
N SER A 619 -32.74 36.14 9.08
CA SER A 619 -33.71 36.61 8.09
C SER A 619 -33.54 38.11 7.89
N VAL A 620 -33.29 38.52 6.64
CA VAL A 620 -33.16 39.93 6.25
C VAL A 620 -34.14 40.18 5.11
N GLY A 621 -35.17 40.97 5.37
CA GLY A 621 -36.32 41.09 4.49
C GLY A 621 -37.10 39.77 4.42
N ALA A 622 -37.37 39.29 3.21
CA ALA A 622 -38.09 38.03 2.96
C ALA A 622 -37.16 36.82 2.76
N ILE A 623 -35.83 37.01 2.82
CA ILE A 623 -34.85 35.96 2.53
C ILE A 623 -34.26 35.44 3.84
N THR A 624 -34.22 34.12 3.99
CA THR A 624 -33.45 33.45 5.04
C THR A 624 -32.05 33.17 4.52
N TRP A 625 -31.05 33.66 5.23
CA TRP A 625 -29.63 33.49 4.92
C TRP A 625 -29.02 32.47 5.86
N VAL A 626 -28.21 31.56 5.32
CA VAL A 626 -27.41 30.57 6.05
C VAL A 626 -25.97 31.02 6.04
N ALA A 627 -25.33 31.04 7.22
CA ALA A 627 -23.91 31.30 7.32
C ALA A 627 -23.13 30.07 6.84
N VAL A 628 -22.24 30.29 5.87
CA VAL A 628 -21.47 29.24 5.22
C VAL A 628 -19.99 29.63 5.13
N SER A 629 -19.12 28.67 4.87
CA SER A 629 -17.77 28.93 4.35
C SER A 629 -17.69 28.44 2.90
N THR A 630 -17.13 29.27 2.02
CA THR A 630 -16.81 28.90 0.64
C THR A 630 -15.75 27.77 0.60
N PRO A 631 -15.52 27.11 -0.55
CA PRO A 631 -14.51 26.05 -0.67
C PRO A 631 -13.10 26.50 -0.26
N ASP A 632 -12.70 27.74 -0.60
CA ASP A 632 -11.44 28.36 -0.16
C ASP A 632 -11.46 28.79 1.34
N GLY A 633 -12.59 28.60 2.03
CA GLY A 633 -12.81 28.83 3.46
C GLY A 633 -13.12 30.26 3.87
N ARG A 634 -13.44 31.15 2.93
CA ARG A 634 -13.91 32.49 3.29
C ARG A 634 -15.31 32.41 3.92
N PRO A 635 -15.55 33.06 5.07
CA PRO A 635 -16.87 33.10 5.68
C PRO A 635 -17.82 33.97 4.85
N GLY A 636 -19.06 33.52 4.67
CA GLY A 636 -20.10 34.27 3.97
C GLY A 636 -21.52 33.79 4.30
N TRP A 637 -22.46 34.23 3.47
CA TRP A 637 -23.91 33.99 3.60
C TRP A 637 -24.50 33.57 2.26
N ALA A 638 -25.34 32.56 2.28
CA ALA A 638 -26.06 32.05 1.11
C ALA A 638 -27.57 32.02 1.39
N SER A 639 -28.40 32.26 0.36
CA SER A 639 -29.86 32.14 0.53
C SER A 639 -30.24 30.69 0.77
N ALA A 640 -31.02 30.44 1.82
CA ALA A 640 -31.44 29.11 2.25
C ALA A 640 -32.30 28.39 1.20
N GLU A 641 -33.02 29.13 0.36
CA GLU A 641 -33.92 28.55 -0.65
C GLU A 641 -33.17 27.77 -1.76
N PHE A 642 -31.88 28.05 -1.93
CA PHE A 642 -31.01 27.41 -2.93
C PHE A 642 -30.02 26.42 -2.31
N LEU A 643 -30.29 25.99 -1.07
CA LEU A 643 -29.44 25.06 -0.34
C LEU A 643 -30.22 23.80 0.05
N GLU A 644 -29.60 22.66 -0.21
CA GLU A 644 -29.96 21.38 0.41
C GLU A 644 -29.13 21.24 1.69
N ARG A 645 -29.80 21.32 2.84
CA ARG A 645 -29.21 21.10 4.16
C ARG A 645 -29.29 19.64 4.56
#